data_AF-A0A1Y1NJW9-F1
#
_entry.id   AF-A0A1Y1NJW9-F1
#
_cell.length_a   1.000
_cell.length_b   1.000
_cell.length_c   1.000
_cell.angle_alpha   90.00
_cell.angle_beta   90.00
_cell.angle_gamma   90.00
#
_symmetry.space_group_name_H-M   'P 1'
#
loop_
_entity.id
_entity.type
_entity.pdbx_description
1 polymer ?
#
loop_
_entity_poly.entity_id
_entity_poly.type
_entity_poly.pdbx_seq_one_letter_code
_entity_poly.pdbx_strand_id
1 'polypeptide(L)'
;MAGMFDQFEQPAQRSEHNNTWNQSGFIHMKLEQDVPIFEKARMNFTPSEKVTHVAISNKYLVVAMANSILFRMDIQQPDQQNEISLAKYTKSCRLSNMFLDPTGVHLLLSFSPRTQETVSELLYLPKSSHKLRATTKFRGLEVTEVGWNYTNKFEASTGPILIGTSKGLIFETEILLEGDKFFTTGLELYCKQVFDIGKGTNTPINGIEFRQIFNSDRYFIFVATPIRLYHFVGTIASDEKPMLQQIFNKYLNIPESLTYYEVKSKLRYSRLKFWSENNSNPSALAWLIEDCILYTKFDPLSDKDISEVMKQSKEIFYPKPVYQDYSVLQKPPIACVLTEFHVLIAYVDKIKGVSLLNKELVYEDNYNEAFGRLVNIIKDPIAGTIWAVAENTVFRFKIAKEDRNVWQIYCDGKNFDLAKRYSRNNPVHYNHVLIKEADMLFEEKKYMESANGYALALSGFEEICLKFIQVNQQDALKTFLCKKLETFNPHDKTQITLIVIWVIELYLNQLEKLRISGKEQTPQFFDLQKDFQAFLALEKVAERIKSIKSTIYNLMASHGDKTNSIQLTIVQKDFEKLIREQIYKNSFHEALDVLKSQNNKELFYQFSPILMQEIPKFTVKALIEQGSKLVPRRLLPAFANCEDELHCNEVITYLEFCVEKLLNTEHAIHNLLISLYAKNNSEKLMKYLDSQGQDLTMVHYNVHFALRLCQEHKLTQACVQLSAMLGLWESAVDLALTIDINLAKQYANTVQQHDTELRKKLWLKIAQHVVSEKDNIEMAMEFLDHCDLLRIEDILPFFSDFVTIDHFRNAICKSLKEYNKHIQDLKDEMEEATQSADLVRKQIQTFRNRYTFLQVGDICEICGLTLLTRPFYIFPCNHKFHSECLLKELKPMLGPAKKFKLAELQRQQKILSTQTNTDSVSTSSSGISARDVVKGDIDNIIASECLYCGENMIRNIDLPFVDEKEYDKVMKEWE
;
A
#
# COMPACT_ATOMS: atom_id res chain seq x y z
N MET A 1 -50.14 19.96 -33.32
CA MET A 1 -49.84 19.88 -31.87
C MET A 1 -49.02 18.62 -31.57
N ALA A 2 -47.86 18.51 -32.20
CA ALA A 2 -46.90 17.43 -31.97
C ALA A 2 -45.53 18.12 -31.95
N GLY A 3 -44.89 18.12 -30.79
CA GLY A 3 -43.68 18.91 -30.55
C GLY A 3 -43.57 19.25 -29.07
N MET A 4 -43.22 18.24 -28.27
CA MET A 4 -42.61 18.41 -26.94
C MET A 4 -42.26 17.07 -26.27
N PHE A 5 -42.74 15.92 -26.77
CA PHE A 5 -42.49 14.62 -26.12
C PHE A 5 -41.25 13.84 -26.63
N ASP A 6 -40.71 14.13 -27.81
CA ASP A 6 -39.59 13.35 -28.41
C ASP A 6 -38.18 13.81 -28.01
N GLN A 7 -38.03 14.80 -27.12
CA GLN A 7 -36.71 15.35 -26.74
C GLN A 7 -36.18 14.88 -25.37
N PHE A 8 -36.89 14.00 -24.66
CA PHE A 8 -36.45 13.49 -23.36
C PHE A 8 -36.18 11.98 -23.36
N GLU A 9 -35.30 11.51 -24.24
CA GLU A 9 -34.62 10.21 -24.08
C GLU A 9 -33.13 10.33 -24.43
N GLN A 10 -32.38 10.98 -23.54
CA GLN A 10 -30.95 10.71 -23.39
C GLN A 10 -30.66 10.54 -21.89
N PRO A 11 -30.34 9.33 -21.41
CA PRO A 11 -29.78 9.20 -20.08
C PRO A 11 -28.33 9.68 -20.12
N ALA A 12 -28.10 10.89 -19.62
CA ALA A 12 -26.79 11.37 -19.25
C ALA A 12 -26.26 10.51 -18.09
N GLN A 13 -25.41 9.53 -18.38
CA GLN A 13 -24.67 8.78 -17.37
C GLN A 13 -23.21 9.27 -17.32
N ARG A 14 -22.94 10.23 -16.44
CA ARG A 14 -21.67 10.32 -15.72
C ARG A 14 -21.97 10.00 -14.27
N SER A 15 -21.69 8.78 -13.84
CA SER A 15 -21.70 8.39 -12.44
C SER A 15 -20.35 7.79 -12.09
N GLU A 16 -19.52 8.60 -11.41
CA GLU A 16 -18.29 8.17 -10.78
C GLU A 16 -18.56 6.97 -9.85
N HIS A 17 -17.86 5.87 -10.11
CA HIS A 17 -17.92 4.66 -9.30
C HIS A 17 -17.01 4.83 -8.08
N ASN A 18 -17.55 5.33 -6.97
CA ASN A 18 -16.93 5.19 -5.66
C ASN A 18 -17.71 4.16 -4.84
N ASN A 19 -17.32 2.89 -4.97
CA ASN A 19 -17.74 1.83 -4.07
C ASN A 19 -16.92 1.92 -2.77
N THR A 20 -17.41 2.66 -1.79
CA THR A 20 -16.92 2.56 -0.40
C THR A 20 -17.46 1.28 0.24
N TRP A 21 -16.55 0.38 0.60
CA TRP A 21 -16.86 -0.87 1.29
C TRP A 21 -17.11 -0.59 2.77
N ASN A 22 -18.37 -0.66 3.22
CA ASN A 22 -18.68 -0.63 4.65
C ASN A 22 -18.66 -2.06 5.23
N GLN A 23 -17.87 -2.26 6.28
CA GLN A 23 -17.67 -3.51 7.03
C GLN A 23 -18.91 -3.99 7.83
N SER A 24 -20.10 -3.43 7.60
CA SER A 24 -21.29 -3.71 8.42
C SER A 24 -22.22 -4.80 7.86
N GLY A 25 -21.80 -5.60 6.87
CA GLY A 25 -22.60 -6.74 6.36
C GLY A 25 -23.90 -6.37 5.65
N PHE A 26 -24.24 -5.08 5.53
CA PHE A 26 -25.39 -4.59 4.77
C PHE A 26 -24.92 -3.81 3.54
N ILE A 27 -25.14 -4.39 2.37
CA ILE A 27 -24.99 -3.70 1.09
C ILE A 27 -26.31 -2.99 0.81
N HIS A 28 -26.29 -1.65 0.75
CA HIS A 28 -27.39 -0.90 0.17
C HIS A 28 -27.47 -1.21 -1.33
N MET A 29 -28.33 -2.15 -1.68
CA MET A 29 -28.65 -2.48 -3.07
C MET A 29 -29.44 -1.31 -3.65
N LYS A 30 -28.75 -0.31 -4.20
CA LYS A 30 -29.38 0.52 -5.23
C LYS A 30 -29.59 -0.41 -6.41
N LEU A 31 -30.83 -0.81 -6.65
CA LEU A 31 -31.24 -1.48 -7.88
C LEU A 31 -30.74 -0.60 -9.04
N GLU A 32 -29.69 -1.05 -9.74
CA GLU A 32 -29.37 -0.48 -11.05
C GLU A 32 -30.69 -0.51 -11.83
N GLN A 33 -31.04 0.61 -12.48
CA GLN A 33 -32.21 0.61 -13.35
C GLN A 33 -31.96 -0.44 -14.43
N ASP A 34 -32.74 -1.53 -14.37
CA ASP A 34 -32.59 -2.67 -15.27
C ASP A 34 -32.96 -2.24 -16.69
N VAL A 35 -31.97 -1.82 -17.45
CA VAL A 35 -32.11 -1.61 -18.89
C VAL A 35 -32.49 -2.95 -19.53
N PRO A 36 -33.50 -3.00 -20.42
CA PRO A 36 -33.86 -4.23 -21.12
C PRO A 36 -32.68 -4.73 -21.96
N ILE A 37 -32.48 -6.06 -22.00
CA ILE A 37 -31.38 -6.69 -22.75
C ILE A 37 -31.42 -6.31 -24.23
N PHE A 38 -32.64 -6.25 -24.78
CA PHE A 38 -32.89 -5.85 -26.15
C PHE A 38 -33.64 -4.52 -26.16
N GLU A 39 -33.02 -3.51 -26.75
CA GLU A 39 -33.61 -2.19 -26.95
C GLU A 39 -33.85 -1.97 -28.44
N LYS A 40 -35.09 -1.65 -28.82
CA LYS A 40 -35.47 -1.39 -30.21
C LYS A 40 -35.41 0.11 -30.50
N ALA A 41 -34.54 0.51 -31.42
CA ALA A 41 -34.47 1.87 -31.93
C ALA A 41 -34.99 1.94 -33.37
N ARG A 42 -35.90 2.88 -33.65
CA ARG A 42 -36.37 3.12 -35.02
C ARG A 42 -35.27 3.82 -35.83
N MET A 43 -35.01 3.34 -37.04
CA MET A 43 -34.15 4.04 -37.99
C MET A 43 -34.95 5.16 -38.66
N ASN A 44 -34.33 6.33 -38.85
CA ASN A 44 -34.90 7.45 -39.60
C ASN A 44 -34.84 7.17 -41.11
N PHE A 45 -35.53 6.12 -41.55
CA PHE A 45 -35.70 5.73 -42.94
C PHE A 45 -37.17 5.39 -43.16
N THR A 46 -37.84 6.17 -44.00
CA THR A 46 -39.21 5.93 -44.43
C THR A 46 -39.18 5.48 -45.90
N PRO A 47 -39.42 4.20 -46.18
CA PRO A 47 -39.43 3.70 -47.54
C PRO A 47 -40.58 4.35 -48.33
N SER A 48 -40.37 4.58 -49.63
CA SER A 48 -41.38 5.19 -50.50
C SER A 48 -42.57 4.27 -50.74
N GLU A 49 -42.34 2.96 -50.68
CA GLU A 49 -43.35 1.90 -50.85
C GLU A 49 -43.03 0.70 -49.96
N LYS A 50 -43.99 -0.23 -49.87
CA LYS A 50 -43.84 -1.44 -49.03
C LYS A 50 -42.55 -2.21 -49.35
N VAL A 51 -41.76 -2.48 -48.32
CA VAL A 51 -40.54 -3.28 -48.40
C VAL A 51 -40.89 -4.75 -48.63
N THR A 52 -40.25 -5.37 -49.62
CA THR A 52 -40.46 -6.79 -49.97
C THR A 52 -39.31 -7.68 -49.53
N HIS A 53 -38.07 -7.23 -49.76
CA HIS A 53 -36.85 -7.97 -49.43
C HIS A 53 -35.79 -7.00 -48.92
N VAL A 54 -34.97 -7.46 -47.98
CA VAL A 54 -33.84 -6.69 -47.44
C VAL A 54 -32.63 -7.59 -47.28
N ALA A 55 -31.47 -7.04 -47.55
CA ALA A 55 -30.17 -7.60 -47.18
C ALA A 55 -29.32 -6.52 -46.51
N ILE A 56 -28.64 -6.87 -45.42
CA ILE A 56 -27.74 -5.99 -44.67
C ILE A 56 -26.44 -6.73 -44.43
N SER A 57 -25.32 -6.09 -44.76
CA SER A 57 -24.00 -6.65 -44.55
C SER A 57 -22.96 -5.53 -44.52
N ASN A 58 -22.02 -5.59 -43.59
CA ASN A 58 -20.96 -4.58 -43.42
C ASN A 58 -21.49 -3.14 -43.41
N LYS A 59 -22.57 -2.91 -42.64
CA LYS A 59 -23.29 -1.63 -42.53
C LYS A 59 -23.89 -1.10 -43.84
N TYR A 60 -23.94 -1.92 -44.89
CA TYR A 60 -24.58 -1.58 -46.14
C TYR A 60 -25.99 -2.16 -46.17
N LEU A 61 -26.99 -1.29 -46.30
CA LEU A 61 -28.41 -1.64 -46.35
C LEU A 61 -28.89 -1.65 -47.80
N VAL A 62 -29.46 -2.76 -48.22
CA VAL A 62 -30.11 -2.90 -49.53
C VAL A 62 -31.56 -3.34 -49.35
N VAL A 63 -32.49 -2.55 -49.89
CA VAL A 63 -33.93 -2.72 -49.73
C VAL A 63 -34.58 -2.80 -51.11
N ALA A 64 -35.37 -3.83 -51.37
CA ALA A 64 -36.22 -3.90 -52.55
C ALA A 64 -37.68 -3.59 -52.19
N MET A 65 -38.26 -2.61 -52.88
CA MET A 65 -39.62 -2.12 -52.64
C MET A 65 -40.62 -2.65 -53.69
N ALA A 66 -41.91 -2.61 -53.36
CA ALA A 66 -42.99 -3.14 -54.21
C ALA A 66 -43.13 -2.41 -55.56
N ASN A 67 -42.69 -1.16 -55.67
CA ASN A 67 -42.61 -0.37 -56.91
C ASN A 67 -41.44 -0.79 -57.83
N SER A 68 -40.79 -1.92 -57.56
CA SER A 68 -39.64 -2.42 -58.30
C SER A 68 -38.43 -1.48 -58.25
N ILE A 69 -38.26 -0.72 -57.16
CA ILE A 69 -37.05 0.06 -56.91
C ILE A 69 -36.16 -0.68 -55.90
N LEU A 70 -34.88 -0.79 -56.23
CA LEU A 70 -33.82 -1.24 -55.33
C LEU A 70 -33.15 -0.02 -54.72
N PHE A 71 -33.31 0.15 -53.42
CA PHE A 71 -32.68 1.20 -52.63
C PHE A 71 -31.42 0.67 -51.95
N ARG A 72 -30.35 1.45 -52.00
CA ARG A 72 -29.03 1.15 -51.42
C ARG A 72 -28.56 2.33 -50.59
N MET A 73 -28.08 2.06 -49.39
CA MET A 73 -27.56 3.08 -48.48
C MET A 73 -26.44 2.51 -47.62
N ASP A 74 -25.36 3.28 -47.48
CA ASP A 74 -24.37 3.05 -46.43
C ASP A 74 -24.88 3.68 -45.12
N ILE A 75 -25.02 2.89 -44.08
CA ILE A 75 -25.57 3.36 -42.79
C ILE A 75 -24.63 4.39 -42.13
N GLN A 76 -23.33 4.38 -42.44
CA GLN A 76 -22.39 5.39 -41.93
C GLN A 76 -22.47 6.72 -42.68
N GLN A 77 -22.87 6.68 -43.95
CA GLN A 77 -23.00 7.85 -44.82
C GLN A 77 -24.41 7.89 -45.42
N PRO A 78 -25.42 8.34 -44.65
CA PRO A 78 -26.82 8.32 -45.08
C PRO A 78 -27.09 9.22 -46.29
N ASP A 79 -26.18 10.13 -46.64
CA ASP A 79 -26.26 11.02 -47.80
C ASP A 79 -25.99 10.30 -49.14
N GLN A 80 -25.32 9.15 -49.12
CA GLN A 80 -25.02 8.35 -50.32
C GLN A 80 -26.13 7.32 -50.56
N GLN A 81 -27.27 7.79 -51.06
CA GLN A 81 -28.41 6.96 -51.40
C GLN A 81 -28.44 6.68 -52.89
N ASN A 82 -28.68 5.42 -53.26
CA ASN A 82 -28.77 5.00 -54.65
C ASN A 82 -30.07 4.22 -54.89
N GLU A 83 -30.88 4.71 -55.83
CA GLU A 83 -32.08 4.04 -56.30
C GLU A 83 -31.87 3.48 -57.70
N ILE A 84 -32.18 2.19 -57.88
CA ILE A 84 -32.01 1.48 -59.15
C ILE A 84 -33.35 0.84 -59.52
N SER A 85 -33.85 1.12 -60.72
CA SER A 85 -35.12 0.55 -61.21
C SER A 85 -34.93 -0.89 -61.68
N LEU A 86 -35.72 -1.81 -61.11
CA LEU A 86 -35.87 -3.21 -61.50
C LEU A 86 -37.06 -3.45 -62.44
N ALA A 87 -37.78 -2.38 -62.84
CA ALA A 87 -39.05 -2.47 -63.57
C ALA A 87 -38.97 -3.29 -64.87
N LYS A 88 -37.80 -3.33 -65.53
CA LYS A 88 -37.55 -4.13 -66.74
C LYS A 88 -37.68 -5.64 -66.48
N TYR A 89 -37.25 -6.11 -65.31
CA TYR A 89 -37.17 -7.54 -64.97
C TYR A 89 -38.38 -8.01 -64.15
N THR A 90 -38.97 -7.12 -63.34
CA THR A 90 -40.12 -7.44 -62.49
C THR A 90 -41.45 -7.60 -63.24
N LYS A 91 -41.50 -7.23 -64.53
CA LYS A 91 -42.69 -7.41 -65.39
C LYS A 91 -42.92 -8.88 -65.72
N SER A 92 -41.87 -9.62 -66.05
CA SER A 92 -41.91 -11.03 -66.41
C SER A 92 -41.64 -11.96 -65.21
N CYS A 93 -40.76 -11.55 -64.29
CA CYS A 93 -40.31 -12.38 -63.18
C CYS A 93 -40.62 -11.72 -61.82
N ARG A 94 -40.73 -12.51 -60.76
CA ARG A 94 -40.84 -12.05 -59.37
C ARG A 94 -39.47 -12.15 -58.72
N LEU A 95 -39.08 -11.16 -57.93
CA LEU A 95 -37.89 -11.27 -57.09
C LEU A 95 -38.13 -12.35 -56.02
N SER A 96 -37.30 -13.40 -56.05
CA SER A 96 -37.39 -14.56 -55.16
C SER A 96 -36.55 -14.35 -53.91
N ASN A 97 -35.27 -13.98 -54.08
CA ASN A 97 -34.33 -13.71 -52.98
C ASN A 97 -33.28 -12.66 -53.37
N MET A 98 -32.65 -12.07 -52.35
CA MET A 98 -31.52 -11.15 -52.47
C MET A 98 -30.37 -11.63 -51.59
N PHE A 99 -29.17 -11.72 -52.16
CA PHE A 99 -27.97 -12.17 -51.45
C PHE A 99 -26.90 -11.09 -51.53
N LEU A 100 -26.49 -10.60 -50.37
CA LEU A 100 -25.42 -9.62 -50.23
C LEU A 100 -24.21 -10.31 -49.62
N ASP A 101 -23.05 -10.08 -50.21
CA ASP A 101 -21.77 -10.60 -49.73
C ASP A 101 -21.40 -10.04 -48.34
N PRO A 102 -20.64 -10.76 -47.49
CA PRO A 102 -20.17 -10.28 -46.20
C PRO A 102 -19.47 -8.93 -46.25
N THR A 103 -18.76 -8.60 -47.34
CA THR A 103 -18.10 -7.29 -47.49
C THR A 103 -19.05 -6.14 -47.86
N GLY A 104 -20.27 -6.45 -48.31
CA GLY A 104 -21.25 -5.49 -48.82
C GLY A 104 -20.99 -5.01 -50.25
N VAL A 105 -20.01 -5.60 -50.96
CA VAL A 105 -19.61 -5.15 -52.31
C VAL A 105 -20.42 -5.83 -53.41
N HIS A 106 -20.75 -7.11 -53.26
CA HIS A 106 -21.39 -7.92 -54.28
C HIS A 106 -22.83 -8.26 -53.92
N LEU A 107 -23.77 -7.95 -54.82
CA LEU A 107 -25.19 -8.27 -54.65
C LEU A 107 -25.67 -9.19 -55.79
N LEU A 108 -26.34 -10.27 -55.42
CA LEU A 108 -27.04 -11.17 -56.34
C LEU A 108 -28.55 -11.10 -56.10
N LEU A 109 -29.31 -10.98 -57.19
CA LEU A 109 -30.76 -10.93 -57.20
C LEU A 109 -31.29 -12.13 -57.98
N SER A 110 -32.04 -12.99 -57.32
CA SER A 110 -32.65 -14.18 -57.94
C SER A 110 -34.10 -13.88 -58.32
N PHE A 111 -34.45 -14.10 -59.58
CA PHE A 111 -35.79 -13.89 -60.10
C PHE A 111 -36.44 -15.22 -60.48
N SER A 112 -37.62 -15.47 -59.93
CA SER A 112 -38.46 -16.62 -60.24
C SER A 112 -39.55 -16.28 -61.27
N PRO A 113 -39.93 -17.22 -62.14
CA PRO A 113 -40.89 -16.97 -63.19
C PRO A 113 -42.30 -16.76 -62.60
N ARG A 114 -43.06 -15.78 -63.13
CA ARG A 114 -44.48 -15.58 -62.75
C ARG A 114 -45.42 -16.48 -63.56
N THR A 115 -45.01 -16.88 -64.75
CA THR A 115 -45.74 -17.77 -65.67
C THR A 115 -44.81 -18.87 -66.17
N GLN A 116 -45.35 -20.04 -66.55
CA GLN A 116 -44.55 -21.20 -67.01
C GLN A 116 -43.73 -20.93 -68.29
N GLU A 117 -44.04 -19.86 -69.04
CA GLU A 117 -43.33 -19.46 -70.26
C GLU A 117 -42.08 -18.61 -69.99
N THR A 118 -41.92 -18.10 -68.77
CA THR A 118 -40.77 -17.26 -68.38
C THR A 118 -39.69 -18.10 -67.71
N VAL A 119 -38.44 -17.66 -67.88
CA VAL A 119 -37.25 -18.40 -67.43
C VAL A 119 -36.66 -17.68 -66.21
N SER A 120 -36.23 -18.44 -65.19
CA SER A 120 -35.53 -17.86 -64.02
C SER A 120 -34.23 -17.18 -64.44
N GLU A 121 -33.91 -16.04 -63.82
CA GLU A 121 -32.69 -15.28 -64.11
C GLU A 121 -32.00 -14.86 -62.82
N LEU A 122 -30.67 -14.85 -62.83
CA LEU A 122 -29.83 -14.35 -61.75
C LEU A 122 -29.13 -13.08 -62.23
N LEU A 123 -29.34 -11.98 -61.51
CA LEU A 123 -28.71 -10.70 -61.81
C LEU A 123 -27.62 -10.40 -60.77
N TYR A 124 -26.50 -9.87 -61.27
CA TYR A 124 -25.38 -9.44 -60.46
C TYR A 124 -25.24 -7.92 -60.50
N LEU A 125 -25.00 -7.33 -59.34
CA LEU A 125 -24.87 -5.89 -59.16
C LEU A 125 -23.76 -5.55 -58.16
N PRO A 126 -22.60 -5.05 -58.61
CA PRO A 126 -21.54 -4.58 -57.70
C PRO A 126 -21.91 -3.26 -57.03
N LYS A 127 -21.17 -2.91 -55.97
CA LYS A 127 -21.26 -1.61 -55.28
C LYS A 127 -20.87 -0.45 -56.18
N SER A 128 -19.83 -0.60 -57.00
CA SER A 128 -19.27 0.44 -57.86
C SER A 128 -20.11 0.79 -59.09
N SER A 129 -21.16 0.01 -59.42
CA SER A 129 -21.93 0.21 -60.65
C SER A 129 -23.44 0.24 -60.40
N HIS A 130 -24.13 1.05 -61.19
CA HIS A 130 -25.60 1.11 -61.22
C HIS A 130 -26.23 0.23 -62.31
N LYS A 131 -25.41 -0.50 -63.09
CA LYS A 131 -25.87 -1.34 -64.20
C LYS A 131 -26.00 -2.79 -63.76
N LEU A 132 -27.21 -3.33 -63.83
CA LEU A 132 -27.49 -4.75 -63.62
C LEU A 132 -26.91 -5.57 -64.77
N ARG A 133 -26.17 -6.63 -64.42
CA ARG A 133 -25.61 -7.58 -65.39
C ARG A 133 -26.22 -8.97 -65.17
N ALA A 134 -26.74 -9.59 -66.22
CA ALA A 134 -27.34 -10.93 -66.14
C ALA A 134 -26.28 -12.01 -66.31
N THR A 135 -26.37 -13.09 -65.54
CA THR A 135 -25.54 -14.28 -65.70
C THR A 135 -26.12 -15.18 -66.78
N THR A 136 -25.28 -15.72 -67.67
CA THR A 136 -25.75 -16.51 -68.81
C THR A 136 -25.91 -17.98 -68.44
N LYS A 137 -25.11 -18.49 -67.51
CA LYS A 137 -25.04 -19.93 -67.17
C LYS A 137 -26.15 -20.39 -66.22
N PHE A 138 -26.76 -19.46 -65.48
CA PHE A 138 -27.83 -19.77 -64.51
C PHE A 138 -29.25 -19.54 -65.05
N ARG A 139 -29.39 -19.25 -66.34
CA ARG A 139 -30.69 -19.02 -66.98
C ARG A 139 -31.53 -20.30 -66.95
N GLY A 140 -32.68 -20.26 -66.27
CA GLY A 140 -33.62 -21.37 -66.12
C GLY A 140 -33.40 -22.22 -64.87
N LEU A 141 -32.45 -21.84 -64.03
CA LEU A 141 -32.26 -22.39 -62.69
C LEU A 141 -32.64 -21.32 -61.67
N GLU A 142 -33.63 -21.60 -60.83
CA GLU A 142 -33.95 -20.71 -59.72
C GLU A 142 -32.92 -20.90 -58.61
N VAL A 143 -32.14 -19.86 -58.34
CA VAL A 143 -31.17 -19.83 -57.24
C VAL A 143 -31.89 -19.52 -55.94
N THR A 144 -31.76 -20.42 -54.96
CA THR A 144 -32.47 -20.33 -53.68
C THR A 144 -31.58 -19.83 -52.56
N GLU A 145 -30.28 -20.16 -52.56
CA GLU A 145 -29.31 -19.72 -51.57
C GLU A 145 -27.90 -19.60 -52.14
N VAL A 146 -27.08 -18.74 -51.52
CA VAL A 146 -25.68 -18.50 -51.89
C VAL A 146 -24.80 -18.59 -50.65
N GLY A 147 -23.83 -19.50 -50.68
CA GLY A 147 -22.72 -19.53 -49.72
C GLY A 147 -21.63 -18.57 -50.21
N TRP A 148 -21.34 -17.53 -49.43
CA TRP A 148 -20.29 -16.56 -49.73
C TRP A 148 -18.94 -16.95 -49.12
N ASN A 149 -17.86 -16.54 -49.76
CA ASN A 149 -16.53 -16.70 -49.20
C ASN A 149 -16.20 -15.54 -48.24
N TYR A 150 -16.16 -15.82 -46.95
CA TYR A 150 -15.83 -14.84 -45.92
C TYR A 150 -14.35 -14.43 -45.88
N THR A 151 -13.45 -15.14 -46.56
CA THR A 151 -12.02 -14.75 -46.64
C THR A 151 -11.73 -13.77 -47.76
N ASN A 152 -12.69 -13.55 -48.66
CA ASN A 152 -12.50 -12.66 -49.78
C ASN A 152 -12.45 -11.19 -49.34
N LYS A 153 -11.40 -10.49 -49.75
CA LYS A 153 -11.20 -9.05 -49.51
C LYS A 153 -11.16 -8.23 -50.80
N PHE A 154 -11.22 -8.89 -51.96
CA PHE A 154 -11.12 -8.22 -53.25
C PHE A 154 -12.47 -7.67 -53.67
N GLU A 155 -12.51 -6.41 -54.12
CA GLU A 155 -13.74 -5.81 -54.65
C GLU A 155 -14.02 -6.24 -56.09
N ALA A 156 -13.00 -6.74 -56.81
CA ALA A 156 -13.09 -7.07 -58.23
C ALA A 156 -13.67 -8.47 -58.50
N SER A 157 -13.50 -9.41 -57.58
CA SER A 157 -13.94 -10.81 -57.69
C SER A 157 -14.72 -11.19 -56.45
N THR A 158 -15.74 -12.04 -56.60
CA THR A 158 -16.45 -12.66 -55.47
C THR A 158 -15.64 -13.74 -54.75
N GLY A 159 -14.52 -14.19 -55.34
CA GLY A 159 -13.89 -15.45 -54.97
C GLY A 159 -14.80 -16.66 -55.29
N PRO A 160 -14.40 -17.89 -54.89
CA PRO A 160 -15.23 -19.07 -55.08
C PRO A 160 -16.49 -18.97 -54.21
N ILE A 161 -17.67 -19.04 -54.82
CA ILE A 161 -18.96 -19.05 -54.13
C ILE A 161 -19.72 -20.34 -54.45
N LEU A 162 -20.57 -20.77 -53.52
CA LEU A 162 -21.45 -21.91 -53.71
C LEU A 162 -22.87 -21.42 -53.96
N ILE A 163 -23.50 -21.91 -55.02
CA ILE A 163 -24.86 -21.55 -55.42
C ILE A 163 -25.76 -22.78 -55.30
N GLY A 164 -26.80 -22.66 -54.48
CA GLY A 164 -27.85 -23.66 -54.34
C GLY A 164 -29.06 -23.33 -55.22
N THR A 165 -29.66 -24.36 -55.80
CA THR A 165 -30.84 -24.22 -56.66
C THR A 165 -32.08 -24.87 -56.05
N SER A 166 -33.26 -24.52 -56.58
CA SER A 166 -34.54 -25.12 -56.19
C SER A 166 -34.62 -26.63 -56.48
N LYS A 167 -33.81 -27.13 -57.41
CA LYS A 167 -33.71 -28.55 -57.79
C LYS A 167 -32.74 -29.38 -56.91
N GLY A 168 -32.09 -28.76 -55.93
CA GLY A 168 -31.12 -29.47 -55.06
C GLY A 168 -29.70 -29.58 -55.63
N LEU A 169 -29.39 -28.84 -56.71
CA LEU A 169 -28.07 -28.80 -57.31
C LEU A 169 -27.21 -27.72 -56.64
N ILE A 170 -25.93 -28.05 -56.38
CA ILE A 170 -24.91 -27.14 -55.87
C ILE A 170 -23.88 -26.85 -56.97
N PHE A 171 -23.67 -25.58 -57.27
CA PHE A 171 -22.67 -25.10 -58.22
C PHE A 171 -21.56 -24.33 -57.50
N GLU A 172 -20.32 -24.48 -57.97
CA GLU A 172 -19.21 -23.59 -57.62
C GLU A 172 -18.94 -22.65 -58.79
N THR A 173 -18.87 -21.36 -58.49
CA THR A 173 -18.60 -20.30 -59.47
C THR A 173 -17.78 -19.17 -58.86
N GLU A 174 -17.16 -18.35 -59.70
CA GLU A 174 -16.49 -17.11 -59.33
C GLU A 174 -16.88 -16.03 -60.34
N ILE A 175 -17.34 -14.88 -59.85
CA ILE A 175 -17.81 -13.76 -60.68
C ILE A 175 -16.76 -12.65 -60.61
N LEU A 176 -16.31 -12.18 -61.77
CA LEU A 176 -15.30 -11.13 -61.92
C LEU A 176 -15.90 -9.89 -62.60
N LEU A 177 -15.59 -8.70 -62.09
CA LEU A 177 -16.11 -7.43 -62.59
C LEU A 177 -15.50 -6.98 -63.91
N GLU A 178 -14.22 -7.27 -64.09
CA GLU A 178 -13.42 -7.01 -65.28
C GLU A 178 -13.03 -8.36 -65.90
N GLY A 179 -13.82 -8.85 -66.86
CA GLY A 179 -13.36 -9.90 -67.73
C GLY A 179 -12.24 -9.34 -68.60
N ASP A 180 -11.06 -9.95 -68.55
CA ASP A 180 -10.04 -9.78 -69.58
C ASP A 180 -10.70 -10.09 -70.92
N LYS A 181 -10.85 -9.06 -71.77
CA LYS A 181 -11.75 -9.04 -72.94
C LYS A 181 -11.40 -10.04 -74.05
N PHE A 182 -10.47 -10.97 -73.81
CA PHE A 182 -9.88 -11.83 -74.83
C PHE A 182 -10.34 -13.29 -74.79
N PHE A 183 -10.87 -13.85 -73.68
CA PHE A 183 -11.19 -15.29 -73.63
C PHE A 183 -12.47 -15.73 -72.89
N THR A 184 -13.23 -14.86 -72.21
CA THR A 184 -14.47 -15.25 -71.49
C THR A 184 -15.71 -14.51 -71.99
N THR A 185 -16.69 -15.25 -72.51
CA THR A 185 -17.98 -14.72 -73.01
C THR A 185 -19.07 -14.62 -71.92
N GLY A 186 -18.69 -14.25 -70.69
CA GLY A 186 -19.60 -14.16 -69.56
C GLY A 186 -18.98 -13.49 -68.32
N LEU A 187 -19.80 -13.25 -67.28
CA LEU A 187 -19.36 -12.68 -66.00
C LEU A 187 -18.71 -13.75 -65.10
N GLU A 188 -19.04 -15.01 -65.36
CA GLU A 188 -18.62 -16.17 -64.58
C GLU A 188 -17.32 -16.75 -65.13
N LEU A 189 -16.24 -16.67 -64.35
CA LEU A 189 -14.94 -17.25 -64.70
C LEU A 189 -15.06 -18.76 -64.98
N TYR A 190 -15.82 -19.45 -64.13
CA TYR A 190 -16.23 -20.84 -64.31
C TYR A 190 -17.57 -21.09 -63.61
N CYS A 191 -18.26 -22.16 -63.99
CA CYS A 191 -19.46 -22.64 -63.32
C CYS A 191 -19.48 -24.16 -63.46
N LYS A 192 -19.28 -24.88 -62.36
CA LYS A 192 -19.27 -26.34 -62.34
C LYS A 192 -20.27 -26.85 -61.32
N GLN A 193 -21.04 -27.87 -61.69
CA GLN A 193 -21.89 -28.60 -60.75
C GLN A 193 -21.00 -29.47 -59.87
N VAL A 194 -21.07 -29.26 -58.56
CA VAL A 194 -20.18 -29.92 -57.61
C VAL A 194 -20.87 -31.06 -56.87
N PHE A 195 -22.16 -30.91 -56.57
CA PHE A 195 -22.92 -31.93 -55.85
C PHE A 195 -24.41 -31.86 -56.19
N ASP A 196 -25.09 -33.00 -56.19
CA ASP A 196 -26.54 -33.13 -56.40
C ASP A 196 -27.17 -33.79 -55.18
N ILE A 197 -27.83 -32.98 -54.33
CA ILE A 197 -28.57 -33.46 -53.16
C ILE A 197 -29.94 -34.00 -53.57
N GLY A 198 -30.55 -33.38 -54.57
CA GLY A 198 -31.91 -33.69 -55.00
C GLY A 198 -32.01 -35.03 -55.70
N LYS A 199 -30.93 -35.55 -56.29
CA LYS A 199 -30.91 -36.78 -57.10
C LYS A 199 -32.05 -36.80 -58.14
N GLY A 200 -32.29 -35.64 -58.77
CA GLY A 200 -33.38 -35.43 -59.72
C GLY A 200 -34.77 -35.15 -59.11
N THR A 201 -34.91 -35.10 -57.78
CA THR A 201 -36.12 -34.62 -57.10
C THR A 201 -36.04 -33.12 -56.79
N ASN A 202 -37.20 -32.45 -56.74
CA ASN A 202 -37.26 -31.00 -56.52
C ASN A 202 -37.13 -30.66 -55.02
N THR A 203 -35.93 -30.79 -54.47
CA THR A 203 -35.61 -30.43 -53.09
C THR A 203 -34.86 -29.09 -53.04
N PRO A 204 -35.52 -27.98 -52.66
CA PRO A 204 -34.86 -26.67 -52.64
C PRO A 204 -33.80 -26.61 -51.55
N ILE A 205 -32.70 -25.92 -51.84
CA ILE A 205 -31.67 -25.65 -50.84
C ILE A 205 -32.01 -24.34 -50.13
N ASN A 206 -32.20 -24.39 -48.82
CA ASN A 206 -32.67 -23.26 -48.01
C ASN A 206 -31.60 -22.70 -47.06
N GLY A 207 -30.42 -23.31 -47.02
CA GLY A 207 -29.24 -22.71 -46.40
C GLY A 207 -27.96 -23.32 -46.96
N ILE A 208 -26.98 -22.50 -47.30
CA ILE A 208 -25.61 -22.93 -47.59
C ILE A 208 -24.68 -21.98 -46.84
N GLU A 209 -23.80 -22.54 -46.01
CA GLU A 209 -22.68 -21.78 -45.46
C GLU A 209 -21.42 -22.63 -45.55
N PHE A 210 -20.36 -22.04 -46.08
CA PHE A 210 -19.04 -22.64 -46.00
C PHE A 210 -18.05 -21.65 -45.39
N ARG A 211 -17.08 -22.18 -44.65
CA ARG A 211 -16.02 -21.39 -44.01
C ARG A 211 -14.70 -22.13 -44.12
N GLN A 212 -13.64 -21.35 -44.30
CA GLN A 212 -12.29 -21.80 -44.04
C GLN A 212 -12.00 -21.67 -42.54
N ILE A 213 -11.45 -22.72 -41.93
CA ILE A 213 -10.98 -22.67 -40.54
C ILE A 213 -9.70 -21.83 -40.52
N PHE A 214 -9.65 -20.79 -39.68
CA PHE A 214 -8.51 -19.87 -39.55
C PHE A 214 -7.14 -20.57 -39.60
N ASN A 215 -6.25 -20.06 -40.47
CA ASN A 215 -4.88 -20.54 -40.66
C ASN A 215 -4.75 -22.03 -41.04
N SER A 216 -5.76 -22.61 -41.68
CA SER A 216 -5.70 -23.97 -42.20
C SER A 216 -6.36 -24.09 -43.57
N ASP A 217 -6.00 -25.13 -44.31
CA ASP A 217 -6.64 -25.48 -45.60
C ASP A 217 -7.89 -26.35 -45.39
N ARG A 218 -8.46 -26.34 -44.18
CA ARG A 218 -9.66 -27.09 -43.82
C ARG A 218 -10.89 -26.22 -43.97
N TYR A 219 -11.89 -26.80 -44.62
CA TYR A 219 -13.18 -26.17 -44.86
C TYR A 219 -14.28 -27.07 -44.34
N PHE A 220 -15.32 -26.44 -43.80
CA PHE A 220 -16.59 -27.11 -43.55
C PHE A 220 -17.69 -26.41 -44.35
N ILE A 221 -18.65 -27.21 -44.81
CA ILE A 221 -19.79 -26.79 -45.60
C ILE A 221 -21.04 -27.38 -44.95
N PHE A 222 -21.97 -26.52 -44.56
CA PHE A 222 -23.30 -26.94 -44.14
C PHE A 222 -24.30 -26.63 -45.25
N VAL A 223 -25.15 -27.61 -45.56
CA VAL A 223 -26.24 -27.45 -46.52
C VAL A 223 -27.55 -27.87 -45.89
N ALA A 224 -28.50 -26.95 -45.81
CA ALA A 224 -29.84 -27.21 -45.28
C ALA A 224 -30.85 -27.31 -46.40
N THR A 225 -31.63 -28.39 -46.37
CA THR A 225 -32.88 -28.56 -47.11
C THR A 225 -34.05 -28.39 -46.13
N PRO A 226 -35.33 -28.44 -46.57
CA PRO A 226 -36.46 -28.32 -45.65
C PRO A 226 -36.50 -29.41 -44.56
N ILE A 227 -35.97 -30.60 -44.86
CA ILE A 227 -36.05 -31.78 -43.99
C ILE A 227 -34.68 -32.34 -43.57
N ARG A 228 -33.59 -32.00 -44.26
CA ARG A 228 -32.25 -32.57 -44.02
C ARG A 228 -31.19 -31.49 -43.88
N LEU A 229 -30.30 -31.66 -42.92
CA LEU A 229 -29.09 -30.86 -42.74
C LEU A 229 -27.86 -31.71 -43.05
N TYR A 230 -27.08 -31.29 -44.05
CA TYR A 230 -25.85 -31.95 -44.50
C TYR A 230 -24.63 -31.22 -43.94
N HIS A 231 -23.59 -31.99 -43.60
CA HIS A 231 -22.29 -31.48 -43.16
C HIS A 231 -21.17 -32.14 -43.97
N PHE A 232 -20.36 -31.32 -44.62
CA PHE A 232 -19.18 -31.77 -45.36
C PHE A 232 -17.94 -31.10 -44.79
N VAL A 233 -16.91 -31.89 -44.46
CA VAL A 233 -15.62 -31.41 -43.95
C VAL A 233 -14.52 -31.94 -44.84
N GLY A 234 -13.56 -31.09 -45.19
CA GLY A 234 -12.42 -31.54 -45.97
C GLY A 234 -11.27 -30.56 -46.00
N THR A 235 -10.07 -31.10 -46.09
CA THR A 235 -8.85 -30.36 -46.43
C THR A 235 -8.70 -30.27 -47.94
N ILE A 236 -8.34 -29.10 -48.43
CA ILE A 236 -8.02 -28.80 -49.83
C ILE A 236 -6.50 -28.83 -49.97
N ALA A 237 -5.97 -29.59 -50.93
CA ALA A 237 -4.52 -29.78 -51.08
C ALA A 237 -3.93 -29.08 -52.33
N SER A 238 -4.78 -28.59 -53.24
CA SER A 238 -4.40 -27.93 -54.49
C SER A 238 -5.34 -26.76 -54.78
N ASP A 239 -4.77 -25.63 -55.22
CA ASP A 239 -5.46 -24.41 -55.65
C ASP A 239 -6.09 -24.50 -57.06
N GLU A 240 -6.13 -25.69 -57.66
CA GLU A 240 -6.79 -25.90 -58.96
C GLU A 240 -8.31 -25.63 -58.86
N LYS A 241 -8.80 -24.63 -59.59
CA LYS A 241 -10.22 -24.31 -59.70
C LYS A 241 -10.95 -25.41 -60.50
N PRO A 242 -12.07 -25.99 -60.02
CA PRO A 242 -12.86 -25.65 -58.83
C PRO A 242 -12.28 -26.24 -57.54
N MET A 243 -12.12 -25.39 -56.53
CA MET A 243 -11.40 -25.69 -55.29
C MET A 243 -12.23 -26.58 -54.35
N LEU A 244 -13.54 -26.31 -54.24
CA LEU A 244 -14.41 -26.97 -53.26
C LEU A 244 -14.88 -28.35 -53.73
N GLN A 245 -14.72 -28.67 -55.02
CA GLN A 245 -15.07 -29.99 -55.57
C GLN A 245 -14.34 -31.15 -54.90
N GLN A 246 -13.09 -30.93 -54.45
CA GLN A 246 -12.31 -31.95 -53.74
C GLN A 246 -12.98 -32.41 -52.44
N ILE A 247 -13.74 -31.53 -51.78
CA ILE A 247 -14.44 -31.83 -50.53
C ILE A 247 -15.61 -32.76 -50.82
N PHE A 248 -16.48 -32.38 -51.75
CA PHE A 248 -17.68 -33.14 -52.10
C PHE A 248 -17.36 -34.53 -52.68
N ASN A 249 -16.27 -34.66 -53.45
CA ASN A 249 -15.84 -35.95 -54.00
C ASN A 249 -15.59 -37.01 -52.92
N LYS A 250 -15.13 -36.63 -51.72
CA LYS A 250 -14.94 -37.56 -50.60
C LYS A 250 -16.26 -38.21 -50.15
N TYR A 251 -17.35 -37.46 -50.23
CA TYR A 251 -18.66 -37.86 -49.72
C TYR A 251 -19.51 -38.63 -50.74
N LEU A 252 -19.06 -38.76 -51.99
CA LEU A 252 -19.74 -39.61 -52.99
C LEU A 252 -19.70 -41.11 -52.63
N ASN A 253 -18.69 -41.53 -51.87
CA ASN A 253 -18.48 -42.93 -51.49
C ASN A 253 -18.88 -43.24 -50.02
N ILE A 254 -19.31 -42.24 -49.25
CA ILE A 254 -19.67 -42.37 -47.83
C ILE A 254 -21.17 -42.72 -47.69
N PRO A 255 -21.57 -43.60 -46.75
CA PRO A 255 -22.98 -43.86 -46.48
C PRO A 255 -23.75 -42.59 -46.13
N GLU A 256 -24.92 -42.42 -46.74
CA GLU A 256 -25.79 -41.25 -46.58
C GLU A 256 -26.19 -40.93 -45.13
N SER A 257 -26.35 -41.96 -44.29
CA SER A 257 -26.72 -41.83 -42.88
C SER A 257 -25.67 -41.11 -42.03
N LEU A 258 -24.43 -40.99 -42.52
CA LEU A 258 -23.35 -40.26 -41.86
C LEU A 258 -23.22 -38.82 -42.38
N THR A 259 -23.88 -38.50 -43.50
CA THR A 259 -23.70 -37.23 -44.21
C THR A 259 -24.81 -36.22 -43.89
N TYR A 260 -26.00 -36.68 -43.51
CA TYR A 260 -27.11 -35.80 -43.13
C TYR A 260 -27.84 -36.20 -41.85
N TYR A 261 -28.45 -35.20 -41.23
CA TYR A 261 -29.43 -35.36 -40.15
C TYR A 261 -30.83 -35.01 -40.68
N GLU A 262 -31.80 -35.92 -40.53
CA GLU A 262 -33.16 -35.78 -41.08
C GLU A 262 -34.20 -35.50 -39.99
N VAL A 263 -35.07 -34.54 -40.27
CA VAL A 263 -36.19 -34.14 -39.42
C VAL A 263 -37.47 -34.12 -40.24
N LYS A 264 -38.56 -34.62 -39.63
CA LYS A 264 -39.89 -34.60 -40.26
C LYS A 264 -40.45 -33.18 -40.18
N SER A 265 -40.62 -32.54 -41.33
CA SER A 265 -41.20 -31.20 -41.46
C SER A 265 -42.08 -31.14 -42.70
N LYS A 266 -43.22 -30.47 -42.59
CA LYS A 266 -44.13 -30.17 -43.70
C LYS A 266 -43.84 -28.79 -44.31
N LEU A 267 -42.99 -27.98 -43.67
CA LEU A 267 -42.60 -26.68 -44.21
C LEU A 267 -41.73 -26.84 -45.45
N ARG A 268 -42.00 -25.99 -46.44
CA ARG A 268 -41.19 -25.91 -47.66
C ARG A 268 -39.92 -25.07 -47.50
N TYR A 269 -39.81 -24.34 -46.38
CA TYR A 269 -38.66 -23.51 -46.06
C TYR A 269 -38.05 -23.93 -44.71
N SER A 270 -36.76 -23.74 -44.58
CA SER A 270 -35.99 -23.85 -43.34
C SER A 270 -34.94 -22.74 -43.34
N ARG A 271 -34.47 -22.28 -42.18
CA ARG A 271 -33.43 -21.25 -42.13
C ARG A 271 -32.29 -21.73 -41.26
N LEU A 272 -31.08 -21.69 -41.80
CA LEU A 272 -29.85 -22.00 -41.08
C LEU A 272 -29.13 -20.70 -40.75
N LYS A 273 -28.75 -20.55 -39.47
CA LYS A 273 -28.01 -19.39 -38.98
C LYS A 273 -26.88 -19.82 -38.08
N PHE A 274 -25.76 -19.11 -38.17
CA PHE A 274 -24.58 -19.38 -37.39
C PHE A 274 -24.27 -18.22 -36.45
N TRP A 275 -23.61 -18.54 -35.35
CA TRP A 275 -23.01 -17.58 -34.45
C TRP A 275 -21.50 -17.79 -34.41
N SER A 276 -20.76 -16.70 -34.55
CA SER A 276 -19.31 -16.62 -34.40
C SER A 276 -18.96 -15.52 -33.40
N GLU A 277 -17.91 -15.78 -32.62
CA GLU A 277 -17.35 -14.79 -31.71
C GLU A 277 -16.39 -13.88 -32.49
N ASN A 278 -16.63 -12.57 -32.54
CA ASN A 278 -15.73 -11.59 -33.17
C ASN A 278 -15.27 -11.92 -34.61
N ASN A 279 -16.20 -12.38 -35.47
CA ASN A 279 -15.91 -12.82 -36.85
C ASN A 279 -14.95 -14.01 -36.97
N SER A 280 -14.71 -14.74 -35.88
CA SER A 280 -13.95 -16.00 -35.89
C SER A 280 -14.78 -17.16 -36.47
N ASN A 281 -14.31 -18.40 -36.30
CA ASN A 281 -15.05 -19.56 -36.80
C ASN A 281 -16.40 -19.64 -36.08
N PRO A 282 -17.48 -19.98 -36.77
CA PRO A 282 -18.75 -20.19 -36.12
C PRO A 282 -18.63 -21.35 -35.13
N SER A 283 -19.13 -21.12 -33.93
CA SER A 283 -19.08 -22.06 -32.81
C SER A 283 -20.48 -22.55 -32.41
N ALA A 284 -21.53 -21.95 -32.98
CA ALA A 284 -22.89 -22.44 -32.83
C ALA A 284 -23.70 -22.30 -34.12
N LEU A 285 -24.64 -23.23 -34.30
CA LEU A 285 -25.63 -23.21 -35.36
C LEU A 285 -27.05 -23.25 -34.78
N ALA A 286 -27.98 -22.60 -35.46
CA ALA A 286 -29.41 -22.73 -35.25
C ALA A 286 -30.09 -23.07 -36.57
N TRP A 287 -30.85 -24.15 -36.56
CA TRP A 287 -31.66 -24.59 -37.68
C TRP A 287 -33.14 -24.48 -37.33
N LEU A 288 -33.84 -23.61 -38.04
CA LEU A 288 -35.27 -23.33 -37.88
C LEU A 288 -36.10 -24.36 -38.64
N ILE A 289 -36.95 -25.08 -37.91
CA ILE A 289 -37.84 -26.14 -38.40
C ILE A 289 -39.30 -25.81 -38.00
N GLU A 290 -40.28 -26.63 -38.41
CA GLU A 290 -41.71 -26.40 -38.19
C GLU A 290 -42.13 -26.20 -36.73
N ASP A 291 -41.62 -27.03 -35.82
CA ASP A 291 -42.07 -27.05 -34.41
C ASP A 291 -41.04 -26.48 -33.43
N CYS A 292 -39.77 -26.42 -33.83
CA CYS A 292 -38.68 -25.97 -32.97
C CYS A 292 -37.49 -25.40 -33.76
N ILE A 293 -36.59 -24.74 -33.02
CA ILE A 293 -35.24 -24.40 -33.48
C ILE A 293 -34.28 -25.40 -32.86
N LEU A 294 -33.52 -26.10 -33.69
CA LEU A 294 -32.41 -26.95 -33.25
C LEU A 294 -31.17 -26.07 -33.08
N TYR A 295 -30.71 -25.91 -31.83
CA TYR A 295 -29.50 -25.17 -31.51
C TYR A 295 -28.38 -26.11 -31.10
N THR A 296 -27.20 -25.98 -31.71
CA THR A 296 -26.06 -26.84 -31.42
C THR A 296 -24.79 -26.01 -31.33
N LYS A 297 -24.01 -26.21 -30.25
CA LYS A 297 -22.62 -25.74 -30.19
C LYS A 297 -21.72 -26.81 -30.78
N PHE A 298 -20.80 -26.43 -31.65
CA PHE A 298 -19.88 -27.36 -32.30
C PHE A 298 -18.48 -26.77 -32.34
N ASP A 299 -17.49 -27.66 -32.30
CA ASP A 299 -16.09 -27.28 -32.47
C ASP A 299 -15.71 -27.50 -33.94
N PRO A 300 -15.40 -26.43 -34.70
CA PRO A 300 -15.04 -26.53 -36.11
C PRO A 300 -13.75 -27.32 -36.35
N LEU A 301 -12.89 -27.49 -35.34
CA LEU A 301 -11.63 -28.26 -35.47
C LEU A 301 -11.85 -29.79 -35.46
N SER A 302 -13.02 -30.24 -35.00
CA SER A 302 -13.34 -31.64 -34.81
C SER A 302 -13.87 -32.28 -36.09
N ASP A 303 -13.32 -33.44 -36.51
CA ASP A 303 -13.83 -34.25 -37.64
C ASP A 303 -15.09 -35.07 -37.30
N LYS A 304 -15.94 -34.55 -36.41
CA LYS A 304 -17.13 -35.27 -35.98
C LYS A 304 -18.19 -35.29 -37.08
N ASP A 305 -18.80 -36.45 -37.27
CA ASP A 305 -19.96 -36.62 -38.15
C ASP A 305 -21.14 -35.75 -37.70
N ILE A 306 -22.02 -35.39 -38.63
CA ILE A 306 -23.22 -34.60 -38.33
C ILE A 306 -24.07 -35.22 -37.21
N SER A 307 -24.14 -36.55 -37.16
CA SER A 307 -24.89 -37.28 -36.14
C SER A 307 -24.32 -37.05 -34.73
N GLU A 308 -23.00 -36.90 -34.58
CA GLU A 308 -22.40 -36.59 -33.29
C GLU A 308 -22.55 -35.12 -32.90
N VAL A 309 -22.44 -34.22 -33.88
CA VAL A 309 -22.70 -32.80 -33.68
C VAL A 309 -24.15 -32.61 -33.22
N MET A 310 -25.12 -33.22 -33.90
CA MET A 310 -26.54 -33.09 -33.58
C MET A 310 -26.98 -33.83 -32.31
N LYS A 311 -26.23 -34.82 -31.80
CA LYS A 311 -26.50 -35.41 -30.46
C LYS A 311 -26.40 -34.39 -29.34
N GLN A 312 -25.61 -33.34 -29.51
CA GLN A 312 -25.47 -32.24 -28.53
C GLN A 312 -26.49 -31.12 -28.75
N SER A 313 -27.42 -31.29 -29.70
CA SER A 313 -28.42 -30.29 -30.02
C SER A 313 -29.43 -30.10 -28.89
N LYS A 314 -29.86 -28.86 -28.70
CA LYS A 314 -30.94 -28.45 -27.82
C LYS A 314 -32.14 -28.05 -28.68
N GLU A 315 -33.26 -28.68 -28.41
CA GLU A 315 -34.54 -28.28 -29.00
C GLU A 315 -35.12 -27.09 -28.25
N ILE A 316 -35.36 -25.99 -28.97
CA ILE A 316 -36.02 -24.80 -28.49
C ILE A 316 -37.39 -24.72 -29.15
N PHE A 317 -38.43 -25.07 -28.40
CA PHE A 317 -39.80 -24.98 -28.87
C PHE A 317 -40.25 -23.53 -28.98
N TYR A 318 -41.15 -23.26 -29.92
CA TYR A 318 -41.72 -21.94 -30.07
C TYR A 318 -42.56 -21.56 -28.85
N PRO A 319 -42.25 -20.43 -28.18
CA PRO A 319 -42.92 -20.04 -26.95
C PRO A 319 -44.39 -19.68 -27.22
N LYS A 320 -45.29 -20.51 -26.68
CA LYS A 320 -46.74 -20.29 -26.72
C LYS A 320 -47.11 -19.16 -25.74
N PRO A 321 -47.99 -18.21 -26.11
CA PRO A 321 -48.50 -17.22 -25.18
C PRO A 321 -49.34 -17.91 -24.10
N VAL A 322 -49.25 -17.38 -22.87
CA VAL A 322 -49.87 -17.96 -21.66
C VAL A 322 -51.41 -18.02 -21.73
N TYR A 323 -52.04 -17.27 -22.64
CA TYR A 323 -53.50 -17.08 -22.72
C TYR A 323 -54.13 -17.42 -24.09
N GLN A 324 -53.64 -18.44 -24.82
CA GLN A 324 -54.34 -18.94 -26.03
C GLN A 324 -54.80 -20.39 -25.88
N ASP A 325 -56.05 -20.64 -26.27
CA ASP A 325 -56.63 -21.97 -26.41
C ASP A 325 -55.75 -22.85 -27.30
N TYR A 326 -55.55 -24.11 -26.89
CA TYR A 326 -54.75 -25.14 -27.57
C TYR A 326 -55.21 -25.47 -29.01
N SER A 327 -56.28 -24.84 -29.50
CA SER A 327 -56.94 -25.11 -30.79
C SER A 327 -56.44 -24.25 -31.96
N VAL A 328 -55.69 -23.15 -31.72
CA VAL A 328 -55.15 -22.30 -32.79
C VAL A 328 -53.72 -22.73 -33.12
N LEU A 329 -53.52 -23.37 -34.28
CA LEU A 329 -52.19 -23.62 -34.82
C LEU A 329 -51.44 -22.29 -34.98
N GLN A 330 -50.37 -22.11 -34.21
CA GLN A 330 -49.47 -20.97 -34.38
C GLN A 330 -48.85 -21.02 -35.77
N LYS A 331 -48.82 -19.86 -36.43
CA LYS A 331 -48.08 -19.72 -37.68
C LYS A 331 -46.59 -19.90 -37.39
N PRO A 332 -45.86 -20.67 -38.20
CA PRO A 332 -44.42 -20.85 -38.04
C PRO A 332 -43.70 -19.49 -38.18
N PRO A 333 -42.54 -19.33 -37.53
CA PRO A 333 -41.75 -18.12 -37.67
C PRO A 333 -41.20 -17.96 -39.09
N ILE A 334 -40.91 -16.71 -39.44
CA ILE A 334 -40.37 -16.32 -40.75
C ILE A 334 -38.84 -16.48 -40.76
N ALA A 335 -38.20 -16.02 -39.69
CA ALA A 335 -36.75 -15.98 -39.56
C ALA A 335 -36.31 -16.01 -38.10
N CYS A 336 -35.05 -16.35 -37.89
CA CYS A 336 -34.40 -16.27 -36.58
C CYS A 336 -33.02 -15.62 -36.69
N VAL A 337 -32.53 -15.08 -35.58
CA VAL A 337 -31.18 -14.54 -35.43
C VAL A 337 -30.59 -15.04 -34.11
N LEU A 338 -29.32 -15.45 -34.16
CA LEU A 338 -28.55 -15.86 -32.98
C LEU A 338 -27.69 -14.73 -32.42
N THR A 339 -27.80 -14.56 -31.12
CA THR A 339 -26.86 -13.85 -30.25
C THR A 339 -26.03 -14.85 -29.46
N GLU A 340 -25.18 -14.39 -28.54
CA GLU A 340 -24.31 -15.27 -27.77
C GLU A 340 -25.09 -16.20 -26.84
N PHE A 341 -26.11 -15.65 -26.17
CA PHE A 341 -26.92 -16.35 -25.18
C PHE A 341 -28.40 -16.43 -25.54
N HIS A 342 -28.89 -15.67 -26.53
CA HIS A 342 -30.30 -15.66 -26.92
C HIS A 342 -30.52 -15.95 -28.41
N VAL A 343 -31.75 -16.34 -28.73
CA VAL A 343 -32.28 -16.41 -30.10
C VAL A 343 -33.47 -15.48 -30.23
N LEU A 344 -33.42 -14.59 -31.23
CA LEU A 344 -34.55 -13.74 -31.61
C LEU A 344 -35.33 -14.44 -32.73
N ILE A 345 -36.61 -14.68 -32.49
CA ILE A 345 -37.53 -15.39 -33.38
C ILE A 345 -38.55 -14.39 -33.91
N ALA A 346 -38.59 -14.24 -35.23
CA ALA A 346 -39.47 -13.30 -35.91
C ALA A 346 -40.72 -14.01 -36.47
N TYR A 347 -41.89 -13.54 -36.07
CA TYR A 347 -43.20 -13.88 -36.62
C TYR A 347 -43.71 -12.69 -37.46
N VAL A 348 -44.82 -12.89 -38.18
CA VAL A 348 -45.43 -11.84 -39.03
C VAL A 348 -45.81 -10.58 -38.23
N ASP A 349 -46.20 -10.77 -36.97
CA ASP A 349 -46.80 -9.78 -36.08
C ASP A 349 -45.95 -9.45 -34.84
N LYS A 350 -44.92 -10.24 -34.53
CA LYS A 350 -44.15 -10.11 -33.28
C LYS A 350 -42.74 -10.68 -33.37
N ILE A 351 -41.88 -10.22 -32.47
CA ILE A 351 -40.54 -10.77 -32.25
C ILE A 351 -40.45 -11.27 -30.82
N LYS A 352 -39.91 -12.47 -30.64
CA LYS A 352 -39.70 -13.10 -29.34
C LYS A 352 -38.22 -13.41 -29.14
N GLY A 353 -37.65 -13.04 -28.00
CA GLY A 353 -36.30 -13.41 -27.60
C GLY A 353 -36.32 -14.52 -26.56
N VAL A 354 -35.68 -15.65 -26.87
CA VAL A 354 -35.61 -16.82 -26.00
C VAL A 354 -34.15 -17.06 -25.60
N SER A 355 -33.91 -17.38 -24.33
CA SER A 355 -32.57 -17.75 -23.85
C SER A 355 -32.19 -19.17 -24.30
N LEU A 356 -30.97 -19.32 -24.83
CA LEU A 356 -30.39 -20.59 -25.26
C LEU A 356 -30.01 -21.50 -24.07
N LEU A 357 -29.90 -20.92 -22.88
CA LEU A 357 -29.46 -21.62 -21.67
C LEU A 357 -30.64 -22.25 -20.92
N ASN A 358 -31.64 -21.45 -20.54
CA ASN A 358 -32.79 -21.89 -19.73
C ASN A 358 -34.11 -22.01 -20.52
N LYS A 359 -34.13 -21.65 -21.81
CA LYS A 359 -35.31 -21.72 -22.71
C LYS A 359 -36.47 -20.80 -22.32
N GLU A 360 -36.24 -19.82 -21.46
CA GLU A 360 -37.26 -18.85 -21.06
C GLU A 360 -37.41 -17.71 -22.07
N LEU A 361 -38.61 -17.15 -22.14
CA LEU A 361 -38.93 -15.96 -22.93
C LEU A 361 -38.43 -14.72 -22.19
N VAL A 362 -37.41 -14.07 -22.74
CA VAL A 362 -36.74 -12.89 -22.16
C VAL A 362 -37.26 -11.59 -22.75
N TYR A 363 -37.73 -11.61 -24.00
CA TYR A 363 -38.19 -10.43 -24.72
C TYR A 363 -39.39 -10.76 -25.59
N GLU A 364 -40.39 -9.89 -25.62
CA GLU A 364 -41.53 -9.98 -26.55
C GLU A 364 -41.90 -8.57 -27.00
N ASP A 365 -42.03 -8.38 -28.30
CA ASP A 365 -42.35 -7.10 -28.92
C ASP A 365 -43.33 -7.31 -30.07
N ASN A 366 -44.40 -6.53 -30.07
CA ASN A 366 -45.50 -6.65 -31.01
C ASN A 366 -45.44 -5.51 -32.03
N TYR A 367 -45.67 -5.85 -33.29
CA TYR A 367 -45.66 -4.91 -34.41
C TYR A 367 -47.10 -4.55 -34.77
N ASN A 368 -47.47 -3.29 -34.50
CA ASN A 368 -48.78 -2.76 -34.84
C ASN A 368 -48.95 -2.59 -36.35
N GLU A 369 -50.21 -2.52 -36.81
CA GLU A 369 -50.55 -2.31 -38.23
C GLU A 369 -49.89 -1.08 -38.86
N ALA A 370 -49.61 -0.04 -38.07
CA ALA A 370 -48.94 1.19 -38.52
C ALA A 370 -47.54 0.94 -39.11
N PHE A 371 -46.80 -0.05 -38.59
CA PHE A 371 -45.47 -0.42 -39.08
C PHE A 371 -45.53 -1.39 -40.28
N GLY A 372 -46.71 -1.98 -40.51
CA GLY A 372 -46.91 -3.07 -41.45
C GLY A 372 -46.42 -4.42 -40.90
N ARG A 373 -46.54 -5.46 -41.73
CA ARG A 373 -46.09 -6.81 -41.35
C ARG A 373 -44.58 -6.88 -41.27
N LEU A 374 -44.07 -7.73 -40.36
CA LEU A 374 -42.64 -7.98 -40.29
C LEU A 374 -42.21 -8.82 -41.50
N VAL A 375 -41.22 -8.31 -42.24
CA VAL A 375 -40.68 -8.94 -43.44
C VAL A 375 -39.55 -9.89 -43.05
N ASN A 376 -38.59 -9.41 -42.24
CA ASN A 376 -37.43 -10.20 -41.85
C ASN A 376 -36.72 -9.65 -40.60
N ILE A 377 -35.90 -10.50 -39.97
CA ILE A 377 -34.90 -10.12 -38.97
C ILE A 377 -33.51 -10.56 -39.45
N ILE A 378 -32.55 -9.65 -39.46
CA ILE A 378 -31.24 -9.83 -40.08
C ILE A 378 -30.15 -9.40 -39.10
N LYS A 379 -29.11 -10.22 -38.96
CA LYS A 379 -27.88 -9.85 -38.27
C LYS A 379 -26.82 -9.52 -39.31
N ASP A 380 -26.18 -8.37 -39.15
CA ASP A 380 -25.00 -8.01 -39.93
C ASP A 380 -23.86 -8.96 -39.52
N PRO A 381 -23.33 -9.79 -40.45
CA PRO A 381 -22.32 -10.78 -40.14
C PRO A 381 -21.00 -10.16 -39.67
N ILE A 382 -20.66 -8.95 -40.11
CA ILE A 382 -19.40 -8.28 -39.74
C ILE A 382 -19.60 -7.33 -38.57
N ALA A 383 -20.64 -6.50 -38.61
CA ALA A 383 -20.88 -5.48 -37.58
C ALA A 383 -21.56 -6.05 -36.32
N GLY A 384 -22.13 -7.26 -36.38
CA GLY A 384 -22.85 -7.89 -35.27
C GLY A 384 -24.19 -7.24 -34.92
N THR A 385 -24.56 -6.13 -35.58
CA THR A 385 -25.82 -5.41 -35.34
C THR A 385 -27.02 -6.18 -35.87
N ILE A 386 -28.15 -6.11 -35.15
CA ILE A 386 -29.39 -6.80 -35.51
C ILE A 386 -30.42 -5.79 -35.99
N TRP A 387 -31.13 -6.12 -37.06
CA TRP A 387 -32.10 -5.27 -37.71
C TRP A 387 -33.40 -6.04 -37.91
N ALA A 388 -34.52 -5.44 -37.52
CA ALA A 388 -35.85 -5.93 -37.86
C ALA A 388 -36.49 -5.01 -38.88
N VAL A 389 -36.99 -5.60 -39.95
CA VAL A 389 -37.57 -4.85 -41.07
C VAL A 389 -39.05 -5.19 -41.17
N ALA A 390 -39.89 -4.17 -41.01
CA ALA A 390 -41.31 -4.22 -41.34
C ALA A 390 -41.55 -3.58 -42.72
N GLU A 391 -42.74 -3.77 -43.28
CA GLU A 391 -43.10 -3.23 -44.60
C GLU A 391 -42.86 -1.72 -44.73
N ASN A 392 -43.10 -0.94 -43.65
CA ASN A 392 -43.03 0.53 -43.70
C ASN A 392 -41.87 1.13 -42.88
N THR A 393 -41.16 0.33 -42.07
CA THR A 393 -40.15 0.86 -41.13
C THR A 393 -39.04 -0.16 -40.86
N VAL A 394 -37.83 0.35 -40.66
CA VAL A 394 -36.65 -0.43 -40.26
C VAL A 394 -36.29 -0.10 -38.81
N PHE A 395 -36.04 -1.14 -38.00
CA PHE A 395 -35.64 -1.03 -36.61
C PHE A 395 -34.26 -1.65 -36.39
N ARG A 396 -33.46 -1.01 -35.55
CA ARG A 396 -32.17 -1.51 -35.07
C ARG A 396 -32.33 -2.01 -33.64
N PHE A 397 -31.86 -3.22 -33.38
CA PHE A 397 -31.75 -3.77 -32.05
C PHE A 397 -30.37 -3.46 -31.47
N LYS A 398 -30.38 -2.83 -30.29
CA LYS A 398 -29.21 -2.63 -29.46
C LYS A 398 -29.24 -3.66 -28.35
N ILE A 399 -28.13 -4.39 -28.17
CA ILE A 399 -27.97 -5.39 -27.12
C ILE A 399 -27.23 -4.70 -25.96
N ALA A 400 -27.83 -4.70 -24.78
CA ALA A 400 -27.25 -4.10 -23.57
C ALA A 400 -27.01 -5.20 -22.51
N LYS A 401 -25.75 -5.37 -22.09
CA LYS A 401 -25.32 -6.33 -21.04
C LYS A 401 -26.01 -7.70 -21.15
N GLU A 402 -25.81 -8.42 -22.27
CA GLU A 402 -26.44 -9.73 -22.52
C GLU A 402 -26.13 -10.77 -21.43
N ASP A 403 -24.95 -10.64 -20.81
CA ASP A 403 -24.39 -11.51 -19.77
C ASP A 403 -24.98 -11.29 -18.36
N ARG A 404 -25.84 -10.28 -18.15
CA ARG A 404 -26.33 -9.86 -16.81
C ARG A 404 -26.88 -10.99 -15.94
N ASN A 405 -27.64 -11.91 -16.51
CA ASN A 405 -28.33 -12.99 -15.79
C ASN A 405 -27.65 -14.35 -16.02
N VAL A 406 -26.60 -14.39 -16.85
CA VAL A 406 -25.95 -15.63 -17.29
C VAL A 406 -25.26 -16.33 -16.11
N TRP A 407 -24.66 -15.58 -15.19
CA TRP A 407 -24.03 -16.14 -13.99
C TRP A 407 -25.05 -16.87 -13.09
N GLN A 408 -26.28 -16.36 -12.96
CA GLN A 408 -27.33 -16.98 -12.16
C GLN A 408 -27.77 -18.31 -12.78
N ILE A 409 -27.98 -18.31 -14.10
CA ILE A 409 -28.35 -19.52 -14.85
C ILE A 409 -27.27 -20.60 -14.73
N TYR A 410 -25.99 -20.22 -14.83
CA TYR A 410 -24.89 -21.17 -14.63
C TYR A 410 -24.78 -21.66 -13.19
N CYS A 411 -25.05 -20.80 -12.22
CA CYS A 411 -25.05 -21.15 -10.80
C CYS A 411 -26.17 -22.16 -10.48
N ASP A 412 -27.37 -21.94 -10.99
CA ASP A 412 -28.50 -22.87 -10.84
C ASP A 412 -28.26 -24.18 -11.60
N GLY A 413 -27.54 -24.12 -12.72
CA GLY A 413 -27.07 -25.28 -13.47
C GLY A 413 -25.86 -26.03 -12.86
N LYS A 414 -25.46 -25.68 -11.62
CA LYS A 414 -24.28 -26.23 -10.91
C LYS A 414 -22.93 -26.07 -11.63
N ASN A 415 -22.84 -25.18 -12.61
CA ASN A 415 -21.60 -24.89 -13.32
C ASN A 415 -20.94 -23.62 -12.73
N PHE A 416 -20.36 -23.78 -11.56
CA PHE A 416 -19.81 -22.66 -10.78
C PHE A 416 -18.59 -22.01 -11.43
N ASP A 417 -17.78 -22.75 -12.19
CA ASP A 417 -16.60 -22.19 -12.87
C ASP A 417 -16.98 -21.15 -13.93
N LEU A 418 -17.99 -21.45 -14.74
CA LEU A 418 -18.53 -20.49 -15.70
C LEU A 418 -19.24 -19.35 -14.98
N ALA A 419 -20.04 -19.65 -13.95
CA ALA A 419 -20.71 -18.61 -13.15
C ALA A 419 -19.70 -17.62 -12.53
N LYS A 420 -18.57 -18.11 -12.01
CA LYS A 420 -17.46 -17.29 -11.50
C LYS A 420 -16.89 -16.38 -12.58
N ARG A 421 -16.68 -16.88 -13.80
CA ARG A 421 -16.14 -16.07 -14.91
C ARG A 421 -17.05 -14.89 -15.25
N TYR A 422 -18.36 -15.13 -15.38
CA TYR A 422 -19.34 -14.09 -15.72
C TYR A 422 -19.68 -13.16 -14.56
N SER A 423 -19.39 -13.54 -13.31
CA SER A 423 -19.65 -12.71 -12.13
C SER A 423 -18.45 -11.87 -11.67
N ARG A 424 -17.25 -12.03 -12.26
CA ARG A 424 -16.02 -11.30 -11.85
C ARG A 424 -16.19 -9.78 -11.81
N ASN A 425 -16.99 -9.23 -12.72
CA ASN A 425 -17.17 -7.78 -12.85
C ASN A 425 -17.99 -7.19 -11.69
N ASN A 426 -18.77 -8.01 -10.98
CA ASN A 426 -19.58 -7.58 -9.84
C ASN A 426 -19.26 -8.42 -8.59
N PRO A 427 -18.60 -7.84 -7.57
CA PRO A 427 -18.21 -8.57 -6.37
C PRO A 427 -19.41 -9.18 -5.61
N VAL A 428 -20.61 -8.59 -5.72
CA VAL A 428 -21.83 -9.09 -5.08
C VAL A 428 -22.29 -10.38 -5.74
N HIS A 429 -22.35 -10.41 -7.07
CA HIS A 429 -22.70 -11.62 -7.82
C HIS A 429 -21.66 -12.71 -7.60
N TYR A 430 -20.38 -12.35 -7.60
CA TYR A 430 -19.30 -13.28 -7.34
C TYR A 430 -19.41 -13.93 -5.95
N ASN A 431 -19.69 -13.12 -4.93
CA ASN A 431 -19.93 -13.61 -3.58
C ASN A 431 -21.12 -14.57 -3.51
N HIS A 432 -22.24 -14.25 -4.17
CA HIS A 432 -23.40 -15.13 -4.21
C HIS A 432 -23.10 -16.49 -4.86
N VAL A 433 -22.29 -16.50 -5.92
CA VAL A 433 -21.83 -17.76 -6.55
C VAL A 433 -20.97 -18.57 -5.59
N LEU A 434 -20.06 -17.93 -4.85
CA LEU A 434 -19.22 -18.61 -3.85
C LEU A 434 -20.05 -19.20 -2.70
N ILE A 435 -21.06 -18.47 -2.21
CA ILE A 435 -21.95 -18.96 -1.15
C ILE A 435 -22.72 -20.21 -1.64
N LYS A 436 -23.35 -20.14 -2.81
CA LYS A 436 -24.07 -21.30 -3.37
C LYS A 436 -23.17 -22.51 -3.63
N GLU A 437 -21.94 -22.28 -4.08
CA GLU A 437 -20.94 -23.35 -4.24
C GLU A 437 -20.56 -23.97 -2.89
N ALA A 438 -20.32 -23.13 -1.88
CA ALA A 438 -19.97 -23.59 -0.54
C ALA A 438 -21.14 -24.32 0.17
N ASP A 439 -22.38 -23.86 -0.02
CA ASP A 439 -23.60 -24.54 0.46
C ASP A 439 -23.75 -25.91 -0.22
N MET A 440 -23.56 -26.00 -1.54
CA MET A 440 -23.60 -27.29 -2.25
C MET A 440 -22.53 -28.26 -1.72
N LEU A 441 -21.29 -27.80 -1.54
CA LEU A 441 -20.21 -28.62 -0.97
C LEU A 441 -20.51 -29.03 0.48
N PHE A 442 -21.21 -28.18 1.23
CA PHE A 442 -21.68 -28.50 2.58
C PHE A 442 -22.73 -29.60 2.58
N GLU A 443 -23.73 -29.52 1.68
CA GLU A 443 -24.75 -30.55 1.48
C GLU A 443 -24.15 -31.90 1.02
N GLU A 444 -23.12 -31.84 0.17
CA GLU A 444 -22.34 -33.02 -0.26
C GLU A 444 -21.42 -33.59 0.84
N LYS A 445 -21.41 -33.00 2.05
CA LYS A 445 -20.56 -33.37 3.21
C LYS A 445 -19.06 -33.16 3.00
N LYS A 446 -18.65 -32.37 2.01
CA LYS A 446 -17.25 -31.97 1.79
C LYS A 446 -16.93 -30.72 2.60
N TYR A 447 -16.92 -30.87 3.92
CA TYR A 447 -16.86 -29.73 4.86
C TYR A 447 -15.56 -28.90 4.75
N MET A 448 -14.43 -29.51 4.42
CA MET A 448 -13.14 -28.81 4.29
C MET A 448 -13.10 -27.88 3.07
N GLU A 449 -13.63 -28.35 1.93
CA GLU A 449 -13.71 -27.54 0.70
C GLU A 449 -14.78 -26.45 0.85
N SER A 450 -15.91 -26.79 1.46
CA SER A 450 -16.96 -25.84 1.83
C SER A 450 -16.43 -24.73 2.75
N ALA A 451 -15.64 -25.07 3.79
CA ALA A 451 -14.99 -24.10 4.68
C ALA A 451 -14.07 -23.14 3.91
N ASN A 452 -13.34 -23.63 2.90
CA ASN A 452 -12.51 -22.79 2.04
C ASN A 452 -13.36 -21.84 1.19
N GLY A 453 -14.46 -22.33 0.63
CA GLY A 453 -15.41 -21.52 -0.15
C GLY A 453 -16.04 -20.42 0.70
N TYR A 454 -16.50 -20.76 1.90
CA TYR A 454 -17.07 -19.78 2.84
C TYR A 454 -16.05 -18.76 3.33
N ALA A 455 -14.78 -19.14 3.52
CA ALA A 455 -13.75 -18.20 3.97
C ALA A 455 -13.48 -17.09 2.94
N LEU A 456 -13.64 -17.40 1.64
CA LEU A 456 -13.50 -16.43 0.56
C LEU A 456 -14.79 -15.60 0.35
N ALA A 457 -15.93 -16.09 0.82
CA ALA A 457 -17.22 -15.42 0.70
C ALA A 457 -17.40 -14.32 1.77
N LEU A 458 -17.98 -13.19 1.38
CA LEU A 458 -18.44 -12.14 2.30
C LEU A 458 -19.80 -12.57 2.89
N SER A 459 -19.75 -13.53 3.80
CA SER A 459 -20.90 -14.15 4.45
C SER A 459 -20.87 -13.89 5.95
N GLY A 460 -22.04 -13.98 6.60
CA GLY A 460 -22.17 -13.78 8.04
C GLY A 460 -21.27 -14.74 8.80
N PHE A 461 -20.31 -14.20 9.56
CA PHE A 461 -19.33 -15.01 10.28
C PHE A 461 -20.01 -15.94 11.27
N GLU A 462 -21.01 -15.42 11.98
CA GLU A 462 -21.78 -16.13 13.00
C GLU A 462 -22.61 -17.27 12.40
N GLU A 463 -23.25 -17.03 11.25
CA GLU A 463 -24.09 -18.04 10.59
C GLU A 463 -23.27 -19.26 10.18
N ILE A 464 -22.10 -19.05 9.57
CA ILE A 464 -21.23 -20.14 9.15
C ILE A 464 -20.63 -20.88 10.33
N CYS A 465 -20.17 -20.14 11.35
CA CYS A 465 -19.67 -20.77 12.58
C CYS A 465 -20.75 -21.65 13.22
N LEU A 466 -21.99 -21.19 13.29
CA LEU A 466 -23.12 -21.98 13.79
C LEU A 466 -23.39 -23.22 12.93
N LYS A 467 -23.35 -23.10 11.59
CA LYS A 467 -23.49 -24.25 10.67
C LYS A 467 -22.45 -25.35 10.98
N PHE A 468 -21.17 -24.98 11.16
CA PHE A 468 -20.12 -25.97 11.48
C PHE A 468 -20.20 -26.53 12.91
N ILE A 469 -20.61 -25.71 13.89
CA ILE A 469 -20.79 -26.14 15.28
C ILE A 469 -21.94 -27.16 15.39
N GLN A 470 -23.07 -26.93 14.71
CA GLN A 470 -24.22 -27.85 14.71
C GLN A 470 -23.88 -29.24 14.16
N VAL A 471 -23.00 -29.30 13.15
CA VAL A 471 -22.54 -30.57 12.55
C VAL A 471 -21.35 -31.19 13.32
N ASN A 472 -20.88 -30.51 14.37
CA ASN A 472 -19.76 -30.92 15.22
C ASN A 472 -18.44 -31.20 14.46
N GLN A 473 -18.19 -30.45 13.38
CA GLN A 473 -16.97 -30.58 12.55
C GLN A 473 -15.94 -29.51 12.94
N GLN A 474 -15.10 -29.84 13.93
CA GLN A 474 -14.09 -28.93 14.48
C GLN A 474 -12.96 -28.63 13.47
N ASP A 475 -12.57 -29.58 12.62
CA ASP A 475 -11.49 -29.41 11.64
C ASP A 475 -11.87 -28.43 10.52
N ALA A 476 -13.10 -28.54 10.00
CA ALA A 476 -13.61 -27.61 9.00
C ALA A 476 -13.77 -26.19 9.54
N LEU A 477 -14.24 -26.06 10.80
CA LEU A 477 -14.30 -24.78 11.50
C LEU A 477 -12.90 -24.16 11.66
N LYS A 478 -11.90 -24.96 12.06
CA LYS A 478 -10.51 -24.51 12.16
C LYS A 478 -9.99 -24.00 10.82
N THR A 479 -10.19 -24.73 9.73
CA THR A 479 -9.77 -24.29 8.38
C THR A 479 -10.47 -23.01 7.96
N PHE A 480 -11.77 -22.88 8.22
CA PHE A 480 -12.51 -21.65 7.98
C PHE A 480 -11.90 -20.47 8.74
N LEU A 481 -11.72 -20.59 10.06
CA LEU A 481 -11.18 -19.53 10.91
C LEU A 481 -9.76 -19.10 10.51
N CYS A 482 -8.88 -20.06 10.20
CA CYS A 482 -7.51 -19.77 9.76
C CYS A 482 -7.50 -19.00 8.43
N LYS A 483 -8.31 -19.39 7.45
CA LYS A 483 -8.37 -18.68 6.16
C LYS A 483 -9.02 -17.31 6.28
N LYS A 484 -10.07 -17.19 7.09
CA LYS A 484 -10.71 -15.90 7.38
C LYS A 484 -9.73 -14.92 8.05
N LEU A 485 -8.82 -15.44 8.91
CA LEU A 485 -7.74 -14.66 9.53
C LEU A 485 -6.77 -14.06 8.50
N GLU A 486 -6.49 -14.77 7.40
CA GLU A 486 -5.64 -14.26 6.32
C GLU A 486 -6.29 -13.05 5.63
N THR A 487 -7.62 -13.10 5.42
CA THR A 487 -8.41 -12.07 4.74
C THR A 487 -8.60 -10.79 5.55
N PHE A 488 -8.50 -10.85 6.89
CA PHE A 488 -8.69 -9.66 7.72
C PHE A 488 -7.54 -8.65 7.61
N ASN A 489 -7.93 -7.38 7.59
CA ASN A 489 -7.02 -6.24 7.66
C ASN A 489 -6.46 -6.10 9.09
N PRO A 490 -5.22 -5.59 9.25
CA PRO A 490 -4.60 -5.42 10.57
C PRO A 490 -5.32 -4.41 11.48
N HIS A 491 -6.28 -3.64 10.96
CA HIS A 491 -7.11 -2.71 11.73
C HIS A 491 -8.18 -3.40 12.58
N ASP A 492 -8.66 -4.60 12.21
CA ASP A 492 -9.75 -5.32 12.90
C ASP A 492 -9.25 -6.07 14.15
N LYS A 493 -8.57 -5.35 15.03
CA LYS A 493 -7.79 -5.88 16.17
C LYS A 493 -8.60 -6.77 17.12
N THR A 494 -9.87 -6.45 17.38
CA THR A 494 -10.75 -7.21 18.29
C THR A 494 -11.23 -8.52 17.70
N GLN A 495 -11.65 -8.51 16.43
CA GLN A 495 -12.11 -9.71 15.73
C GLN A 495 -10.96 -10.70 15.55
N ILE A 496 -9.77 -10.20 15.17
CA ILE A 496 -8.54 -11.00 15.10
C ILE A 496 -8.21 -11.62 16.46
N THR A 497 -8.30 -10.86 17.55
CA THR A 497 -8.06 -11.38 18.91
C THR A 497 -9.01 -12.50 19.29
N LEU A 498 -10.32 -12.33 19.03
CA LEU A 498 -11.32 -13.35 19.33
C LEU A 498 -11.05 -14.63 18.53
N ILE A 499 -10.77 -14.51 17.23
CA ILE A 499 -10.46 -15.65 16.36
C ILE A 499 -9.18 -16.35 16.81
N VAL A 500 -8.12 -15.60 17.16
CA VAL A 500 -6.86 -16.20 17.64
C VAL A 500 -7.08 -16.97 18.94
N ILE A 501 -7.80 -16.40 19.91
CA ILE A 501 -8.14 -17.11 21.16
C ILE A 501 -8.91 -18.38 20.85
N TRP A 502 -9.94 -18.28 20.00
CA TRP A 502 -10.79 -19.42 19.69
C TRP A 502 -10.06 -20.52 18.92
N VAL A 503 -9.20 -20.16 17.97
CA VAL A 503 -8.36 -21.13 17.24
C VAL A 503 -7.37 -21.79 18.18
N ILE A 504 -6.71 -21.06 19.09
CA ILE A 504 -5.82 -21.64 20.10
C ILE A 504 -6.58 -22.63 20.98
N GLU A 505 -7.79 -22.26 21.44
CA GLU A 505 -8.64 -23.14 22.23
C GLU A 505 -9.02 -24.42 21.45
N LEU A 506 -9.33 -24.32 20.16
CA LEU A 506 -9.60 -25.48 19.31
C LEU A 506 -8.37 -26.39 19.18
N TYR A 507 -7.18 -25.84 18.95
CA TYR A 507 -5.93 -26.62 18.91
C TYR A 507 -5.65 -27.30 20.24
N LEU A 508 -5.79 -26.59 21.36
CA LEU A 508 -5.55 -27.13 22.70
C LEU A 508 -6.56 -28.23 23.04
N ASN A 509 -7.84 -28.04 22.71
CA ASN A 509 -8.87 -29.08 22.88
C ASN A 509 -8.57 -30.35 22.07
N GLN A 510 -8.08 -30.22 20.83
CA GLN A 510 -7.68 -31.37 20.01
C GLN A 510 -6.45 -32.07 20.58
N LEU A 511 -5.44 -31.32 21.01
CA LEU A 511 -4.24 -31.86 21.66
C LEU A 511 -4.59 -32.53 22.99
N GLU A 512 -5.49 -31.96 23.79
CA GLU A 512 -5.97 -32.53 25.05
C GLU A 512 -6.72 -33.84 24.82
N LYS A 513 -7.66 -33.90 23.87
CA LYS A 513 -8.33 -35.16 23.50
C LYS A 513 -7.32 -36.26 23.14
N LEU A 514 -6.27 -35.91 22.40
CA LEU A 514 -5.22 -36.85 22.03
C LEU A 514 -4.36 -37.27 23.23
N ARG A 515 -4.03 -36.36 24.16
CA ARG A 515 -3.31 -36.67 25.42
C ARG A 515 -4.12 -37.57 26.34
N ILE A 516 -5.40 -37.24 26.57
CA ILE A 516 -6.32 -38.04 27.40
C ILE A 516 -6.46 -39.45 26.81
N SER A 517 -6.47 -39.58 25.48
CA SER A 517 -6.52 -40.88 24.80
C SER A 517 -5.19 -41.67 24.84
N GLY A 518 -4.13 -41.14 25.46
CA GLY A 518 -2.82 -41.78 25.57
C GLY A 518 -2.02 -41.84 24.27
N LYS A 519 -2.37 -41.03 23.27
CA LYS A 519 -1.81 -41.07 21.90
C LYS A 519 -0.71 -40.03 21.66
N GLU A 520 0.04 -39.66 22.69
CA GLU A 520 1.09 -38.62 22.62
C GLU A 520 2.23 -38.95 21.63
N GLN A 521 2.43 -40.23 21.30
CA GLN A 521 3.46 -40.68 20.35
C GLN A 521 2.93 -40.97 18.93
N THR A 522 1.67 -40.64 18.63
CA THR A 522 1.13 -40.85 17.28
C THR A 522 1.58 -39.77 16.30
N PRO A 523 1.79 -40.09 15.00
CA PRO A 523 2.14 -39.10 13.99
C PRO A 523 1.09 -37.96 13.88
N GLN A 524 -0.19 -38.28 14.12
CA GLN A 524 -1.28 -37.30 14.16
C GLN A 524 -1.07 -36.22 15.24
N PHE A 525 -0.49 -36.57 16.38
CA PHE A 525 -0.16 -35.61 17.42
C PHE A 525 1.00 -34.70 17.00
N PHE A 526 2.03 -35.25 16.38
CA PHE A 526 3.17 -34.48 15.87
C PHE A 526 2.80 -33.53 14.74
N ASP A 527 1.98 -33.99 13.78
CA ASP A 527 1.48 -33.15 12.69
C ASP A 527 0.62 -32.00 13.23
N LEU A 528 -0.27 -32.29 14.18
CA LEU A 528 -1.10 -31.26 14.82
C LEU A 528 -0.26 -30.27 15.65
N GLN A 529 0.79 -30.75 16.33
CA GLN A 529 1.71 -29.91 17.08
C GLN A 529 2.54 -29.01 16.15
N LYS A 530 2.98 -29.54 15.00
CA LYS A 530 3.68 -28.77 13.97
C LYS A 530 2.78 -27.71 13.35
N ASP A 531 1.52 -28.05 13.05
CA ASP A 531 0.52 -27.11 12.57
C ASP A 531 0.23 -26.01 13.60
N PHE A 532 0.18 -26.37 14.88
CA PHE A 532 0.01 -25.41 15.96
C PHE A 532 1.21 -24.46 16.07
N GLN A 533 2.43 -24.98 16.00
CA GLN A 533 3.64 -24.15 15.98
C GLN A 533 3.69 -23.23 14.75
N ALA A 534 3.32 -23.73 13.57
CA ALA A 534 3.23 -22.93 12.35
C ALA A 534 2.21 -21.80 12.49
N PHE A 535 1.04 -22.08 13.08
CA PHE A 535 0.02 -21.07 13.36
C PHE A 535 0.52 -20.00 14.33
N LEU A 536 1.21 -20.38 15.41
CA LEU A 536 1.78 -19.45 16.38
C LEU A 536 2.93 -18.59 15.81
N ALA A 537 3.62 -19.10 14.78
CA ALA A 537 4.70 -18.40 14.10
C ALA A 537 4.22 -17.36 13.07
N LEU A 538 2.93 -17.33 12.71
CA LEU A 538 2.37 -16.32 11.81
C LEU A 538 2.54 -14.91 12.38
N GLU A 539 3.09 -13.98 11.60
CA GLU A 539 3.45 -12.62 12.06
C GLU A 539 2.25 -11.85 12.67
N LYS A 540 1.09 -11.90 11.99
CA LYS A 540 -0.18 -11.32 12.48
C LYS A 540 -0.60 -11.90 13.85
N VAL A 541 -0.33 -13.19 14.07
CA VAL A 541 -0.70 -13.89 15.31
C VAL A 541 0.32 -13.57 16.41
N ALA A 542 1.61 -13.67 16.11
CA ALA A 542 2.70 -13.38 17.05
C ALA A 542 2.65 -11.95 17.62
N GLU A 543 2.30 -10.95 16.80
CA GLU A 543 2.11 -9.57 17.28
C GLU A 543 0.93 -9.46 18.25
N ARG A 544 -0.20 -10.11 17.95
CA ARG A 544 -1.38 -10.09 18.84
C ARG A 544 -1.17 -10.90 20.11
N ILE A 545 -0.44 -12.01 20.05
CA ILE A 545 -0.11 -12.79 21.25
C ILE A 545 0.70 -11.93 22.24
N LYS A 546 1.59 -11.04 21.79
CA LYS A 546 2.30 -10.09 22.68
C LYS A 546 1.35 -9.19 23.47
N SER A 547 0.18 -8.88 22.92
CA SER A 547 -0.87 -8.10 23.60
C SER A 547 -1.74 -8.95 24.52
N ILE A 548 -1.85 -10.27 24.29
CA ILE A 548 -2.81 -11.18 24.96
C ILE A 548 -2.07 -12.25 25.78
N LYS A 549 -0.84 -11.94 26.22
CA LYS A 549 0.03 -12.92 26.89
C LYS A 549 -0.66 -13.61 28.08
N SER A 550 -1.29 -12.85 28.98
CA SER A 550 -1.90 -13.39 30.19
C SER A 550 -3.01 -14.40 29.92
N THR A 551 -3.87 -14.13 28.94
CA THR A 551 -5.01 -15.01 28.60
C THR A 551 -4.55 -16.30 27.96
N ILE A 552 -3.58 -16.23 27.04
CA ILE A 552 -3.04 -17.41 26.37
C ILE A 552 -2.29 -18.29 27.37
N TYR A 553 -1.49 -17.72 28.26
CA TYR A 553 -0.84 -18.49 29.34
C TYR A 553 -1.85 -19.16 30.26
N ASN A 554 -2.94 -18.47 30.63
CA ASN A 554 -4.00 -19.07 31.45
C ASN A 554 -4.72 -20.22 30.73
N LEU A 555 -5.00 -20.07 29.43
CA LEU A 555 -5.61 -21.13 28.61
C LEU A 555 -4.68 -22.35 28.50
N MET A 556 -3.40 -22.14 28.25
CA MET A 556 -2.44 -23.25 28.18
C MET A 556 -2.25 -23.95 29.52
N ALA A 557 -2.28 -23.19 30.62
CA ALA A 557 -2.24 -23.73 31.96
C ALA A 557 -3.50 -24.57 32.27
N SER A 558 -4.70 -24.12 31.86
CA SER A 558 -5.94 -24.88 32.07
C SER A 558 -5.98 -26.18 31.28
N HIS A 559 -5.39 -26.22 30.09
CA HIS A 559 -5.28 -27.44 29.26
C HIS A 559 -4.04 -28.31 29.59
N GLY A 560 -3.24 -27.93 30.61
CA GLY A 560 -2.08 -28.71 31.07
C GLY A 560 -0.89 -28.76 30.10
N ASP A 561 -0.79 -27.84 29.14
CA ASP A 561 0.23 -27.85 28.09
C ASP A 561 1.54 -27.18 28.52
N LYS A 562 2.34 -27.88 29.33
CA LYS A 562 3.62 -27.37 29.85
C LYS A 562 4.68 -27.23 28.75
N THR A 563 4.71 -28.14 27.78
CA THR A 563 5.76 -28.18 26.75
C THR A 563 5.59 -27.08 25.71
N ASN A 564 4.37 -26.88 25.21
CA ASN A 564 4.12 -25.79 24.27
C ASN A 564 4.18 -24.42 24.98
N SER A 565 3.91 -24.33 26.28
CA SER A 565 4.08 -23.08 27.06
C SER A 565 5.55 -22.66 27.12
N ILE A 566 6.47 -23.61 27.35
CA ILE A 566 7.92 -23.35 27.34
C ILE A 566 8.37 -22.91 25.93
N GLN A 567 7.92 -23.61 24.89
CA GLN A 567 8.26 -23.25 23.50
C GLN A 567 7.72 -21.88 23.11
N LEU A 568 6.48 -21.54 23.48
CA LEU A 568 5.93 -20.21 23.24
C LEU A 568 6.65 -19.12 23.99
N THR A 569 7.12 -19.41 25.20
CA THR A 569 7.90 -18.46 26.01
C THR A 569 9.27 -18.20 25.38
N ILE A 570 9.90 -19.22 24.79
CA ILE A 570 11.13 -19.09 24.00
C ILE A 570 10.88 -18.29 22.72
N VAL A 571 9.81 -18.61 21.97
CA VAL A 571 9.46 -17.95 20.69
C VAL A 571 9.09 -16.47 20.90
N GLN A 572 8.42 -16.14 22.01
CA GLN A 572 7.99 -14.78 22.32
C GLN A 572 9.02 -13.93 23.05
N LYS A 573 10.18 -14.50 23.39
CA LYS A 573 11.27 -13.84 24.13
C LYS A 573 10.86 -13.37 25.53
N ASP A 574 9.94 -14.08 26.18
CA ASP A 574 9.51 -13.77 27.56
C ASP A 574 10.38 -14.51 28.58
N PHE A 575 11.67 -14.16 28.58
CA PHE A 575 12.69 -14.88 29.33
C PHE A 575 12.54 -14.75 30.86
N GLU A 576 11.82 -13.74 31.36
CA GLU A 576 11.58 -13.56 32.80
C GLU A 576 10.82 -14.76 33.39
N LYS A 577 9.75 -15.20 32.72
CA LYS A 577 8.97 -16.36 33.18
C LYS A 577 9.74 -17.67 32.99
N LEU A 578 10.48 -17.79 31.89
CA LEU A 578 11.32 -18.97 31.64
C LEU A 578 12.38 -19.15 32.74
N ILE A 579 13.05 -18.06 33.13
CA ILE A 579 14.07 -18.08 34.18
C ILE A 579 13.42 -18.39 35.54
N ARG A 580 12.26 -17.78 35.87
CA ARG A 580 11.52 -18.12 37.10
C ARG A 580 11.14 -19.60 37.15
N GLU A 581 10.62 -20.15 36.07
CA GLU A 581 10.27 -21.58 36.00
C GLU A 581 11.48 -22.50 36.11
N GLN A 582 12.63 -22.12 35.54
CA GLN A 582 13.87 -22.89 35.66
C GLN A 582 14.47 -22.80 37.06
N ILE A 583 14.35 -21.65 37.72
CA ILE A 583 14.69 -21.47 39.14
C ILE A 583 13.79 -22.37 40.01
N TYR A 584 12.48 -22.43 39.75
CA TYR A 584 11.58 -23.34 40.48
C TYR A 584 11.92 -24.82 40.28
N LYS A 585 12.51 -25.19 39.13
CA LYS A 585 13.00 -26.55 38.85
C LYS A 585 14.38 -26.86 39.42
N ASN A 586 15.03 -25.90 40.11
CA ASN A 586 16.43 -25.96 40.57
C ASN A 586 17.47 -26.12 39.44
N SER A 587 17.12 -25.82 38.20
CA SER A 587 18.03 -25.88 37.05
C SER A 587 18.75 -24.53 36.86
N PHE A 588 19.56 -24.12 37.85
CA PHE A 588 20.22 -22.82 37.87
C PHE A 588 21.26 -22.63 36.75
N HIS A 589 21.90 -23.71 36.28
CA HIS A 589 22.85 -23.66 35.17
C HIS A 589 22.18 -23.34 33.83
N GLU A 590 21.06 -23.99 33.52
CA GLU A 590 20.27 -23.69 32.31
C GLU A 590 19.68 -22.28 32.38
N ALA A 591 19.27 -21.84 33.57
CA ALA A 591 18.84 -20.45 33.79
C ALA A 591 19.96 -19.44 33.52
N LEU A 592 21.20 -19.75 33.93
CA LEU A 592 22.38 -18.93 33.66
C LEU A 592 22.72 -18.91 32.16
N ASP A 593 22.60 -20.04 31.46
CA ASP A 593 22.85 -20.11 30.01
C ASP A 593 21.78 -19.36 29.22
N VAL A 594 20.51 -19.46 29.63
CA VAL A 594 19.42 -18.63 29.11
C VAL A 594 19.72 -17.16 29.39
N LEU A 595 20.15 -16.78 30.60
CA LEU A 595 20.56 -15.40 30.91
C LEU A 595 21.73 -14.90 30.06
N LYS A 596 22.78 -15.72 29.85
CA LYS A 596 23.93 -15.39 28.99
C LYS A 596 23.52 -15.16 27.54
N SER A 597 22.57 -15.96 27.05
CA SER A 597 22.04 -15.81 25.69
C SER A 597 21.25 -14.50 25.50
N GLN A 598 20.79 -13.88 26.58
CA GLN A 598 19.99 -12.65 26.54
C GLN A 598 20.82 -11.40 26.87
N ASN A 599 20.65 -10.34 26.09
CA ASN A 599 21.27 -9.04 26.33
C ASN A 599 20.43 -8.11 27.24
N ASN A 600 19.39 -8.61 27.93
CA ASN A 600 18.49 -7.78 28.73
C ASN A 600 19.05 -7.53 30.14
N LYS A 601 19.43 -6.28 30.41
CA LYS A 601 20.05 -5.81 31.66
C LYS A 601 19.16 -5.98 32.89
N GLU A 602 17.84 -5.86 32.75
CA GLU A 602 16.90 -5.92 33.88
C GLU A 602 16.76 -7.33 34.46
N LEU A 603 16.81 -8.36 33.60
CA LEU A 603 16.78 -9.76 34.04
C LEU A 603 18.01 -10.11 34.87
N PHE A 604 19.18 -9.59 34.49
CA PHE A 604 20.39 -9.73 35.32
C PHE A 604 20.16 -9.12 36.71
N TYR A 605 19.66 -7.89 36.81
CA TYR A 605 19.43 -7.28 38.13
C TYR A 605 18.43 -8.03 39.01
N GLN A 606 17.37 -8.58 38.41
CA GLN A 606 16.31 -9.27 39.15
C GLN A 606 16.74 -10.65 39.66
N PHE A 607 17.49 -11.41 38.85
CA PHE A 607 17.88 -12.78 39.18
C PHE A 607 19.28 -12.88 39.80
N SER A 608 20.12 -11.85 39.70
CA SER A 608 21.45 -11.82 40.31
C SER A 608 21.46 -12.10 41.82
N PRO A 609 20.57 -11.56 42.67
CA PRO A 609 20.58 -11.87 44.11
C PRO A 609 20.38 -13.37 44.41
N ILE A 610 19.47 -14.02 43.68
CA ILE A 610 19.14 -15.44 43.84
C ILE A 610 20.30 -16.32 43.34
N LEU A 611 20.86 -15.97 42.18
CA LEU A 611 21.97 -16.71 41.58
C LEU A 611 23.29 -16.52 42.33
N MET A 612 23.49 -15.37 42.99
CA MET A 612 24.68 -15.10 43.78
C MET A 612 24.70 -15.88 45.10
N GLN A 613 23.52 -16.14 45.67
CA GLN A 613 23.37 -16.93 46.90
C GLN A 613 23.64 -18.42 46.65
N GLU A 614 23.20 -18.97 45.52
CA GLU A 614 23.34 -20.39 45.21
C GLU A 614 24.60 -20.73 44.40
N ILE A 615 24.99 -19.88 43.44
CA ILE A 615 26.11 -20.15 42.50
C ILE A 615 26.97 -18.88 42.25
N PRO A 616 27.79 -18.43 43.22
CA PRO A 616 28.57 -17.20 43.11
C PRO A 616 29.64 -17.24 42.01
N LYS A 617 30.38 -18.35 41.89
CA LYS A 617 31.51 -18.45 40.93
C LYS A 617 31.09 -18.35 39.47
N PHE A 618 30.01 -19.01 39.08
CA PHE A 618 29.53 -18.98 37.70
C PHE A 618 28.75 -17.69 37.40
N THR A 619 28.06 -17.13 38.40
CA THR A 619 27.38 -15.84 38.30
C THR A 619 28.39 -14.71 38.09
N VAL A 620 29.47 -14.63 38.88
CA VAL A 620 30.53 -13.63 38.71
C VAL A 620 31.22 -13.76 37.35
N LYS A 621 31.54 -14.97 36.90
CA LYS A 621 32.08 -15.18 35.54
C LYS A 621 31.12 -14.69 34.45
N ALA A 622 29.82 -14.96 34.58
CA ALA A 622 28.81 -14.48 33.65
C ALA A 622 28.69 -12.93 33.68
N LEU A 623 28.83 -12.30 34.85
CA LEU A 623 28.83 -10.84 34.99
C LEU A 623 30.09 -10.21 34.39
N ILE A 624 31.27 -10.85 34.56
CA ILE A 624 32.53 -10.43 33.94
C ILE A 624 32.45 -10.53 32.40
N GLU A 625 31.88 -11.62 31.87
CA GLU A 625 31.67 -11.82 30.43
C GLU A 625 30.74 -10.75 29.82
N GLN A 626 29.73 -10.28 30.55
CA GLN A 626 28.81 -9.23 30.09
C GLN A 626 29.39 -7.80 30.22
N GLY A 627 30.42 -7.63 31.05
CA GLY A 627 31.30 -6.46 31.08
C GLY A 627 30.57 -5.11 31.17
N SER A 628 30.81 -4.25 30.19
CA SER A 628 30.35 -2.84 30.14
C SER A 628 28.84 -2.66 29.91
N LYS A 629 28.09 -3.74 29.71
CA LYS A 629 26.65 -3.66 29.46
C LYS A 629 25.84 -3.43 30.73
N LEU A 630 26.34 -3.86 31.89
CA LEU A 630 25.65 -3.78 33.17
C LEU A 630 26.14 -2.56 33.96
N VAL A 631 25.21 -1.76 34.48
CA VAL A 631 25.49 -0.72 35.48
C VAL A 631 25.74 -1.39 36.84
N PRO A 632 26.96 -1.28 37.41
CA PRO A 632 27.28 -2.00 38.64
C PRO A 632 26.52 -1.46 39.88
N ARG A 633 26.09 -0.20 39.88
CA ARG A 633 25.27 0.40 40.96
C ARG A 633 24.03 -0.41 41.33
N ARG A 634 23.35 -0.97 40.33
CA ARG A 634 22.11 -1.75 40.53
C ARG A 634 22.38 -3.16 41.05
N LEU A 635 23.63 -3.63 40.99
CA LEU A 635 24.06 -4.91 41.54
C LEU A 635 24.55 -4.80 42.99
N LEU A 636 24.77 -3.59 43.52
CA LEU A 636 25.20 -3.37 44.91
C LEU A 636 24.29 -4.06 45.95
N PRO A 637 22.95 -4.06 45.83
CA PRO A 637 22.09 -4.79 46.77
C PRO A 637 22.29 -6.31 46.73
N ALA A 638 22.70 -6.87 45.58
CA ALA A 638 23.01 -8.29 45.45
C ALA A 638 24.34 -8.65 46.15
N PHE A 639 25.24 -7.69 46.28
CA PHE A 639 26.56 -7.88 46.91
C PHE A 639 26.57 -7.53 48.41
N ALA A 640 25.62 -6.72 48.88
CA ALA A 640 25.53 -6.29 50.27
C ALA A 640 25.13 -7.42 51.24
N ASN A 641 24.45 -8.46 50.74
CA ASN A 641 23.97 -9.60 51.55
C ASN A 641 24.94 -10.80 51.58
N CYS A 642 26.16 -10.66 51.06
CA CYS A 642 27.15 -11.73 51.00
C CYS A 642 28.05 -11.73 52.25
N GLU A 643 27.79 -12.63 53.21
CA GLU A 643 28.54 -12.70 54.48
C GLU A 643 29.74 -13.66 54.46
N ASP A 644 29.79 -14.67 53.57
CA ASP A 644 30.88 -15.65 53.59
C ASP A 644 32.17 -15.16 52.91
N GLU A 645 33.33 -15.62 53.41
CA GLU A 645 34.66 -15.29 52.86
C GLU A 645 34.82 -15.66 51.36
N LEU A 646 34.20 -16.76 50.93
CA LEU A 646 34.22 -17.18 49.52
C LEU A 646 33.40 -16.26 48.63
N HIS A 647 32.26 -15.76 49.13
CA HIS A 647 31.45 -14.78 48.44
C HIS A 647 32.17 -13.43 48.38
N CYS A 648 32.80 -13.01 49.47
CA CYS A 648 33.59 -11.78 49.54
C CYS A 648 34.74 -11.76 48.52
N ASN A 649 35.47 -12.87 48.38
CA ASN A 649 36.58 -12.96 47.43
C ASN A 649 36.13 -12.86 45.97
N GLU A 650 35.02 -13.52 45.61
CA GLU A 650 34.47 -13.44 44.24
C GLU A 650 33.78 -12.10 43.95
N VAL A 651 33.25 -11.42 44.98
CA VAL A 651 32.77 -10.03 44.85
C VAL A 651 33.96 -9.09 44.67
N ILE A 652 35.07 -9.30 45.37
CA ILE A 652 36.31 -8.53 45.20
C ILE A 652 36.85 -8.69 43.77
N THR A 653 36.88 -9.91 43.20
CA THR A 653 37.34 -10.10 41.81
C THR A 653 36.45 -9.39 40.79
N TYR A 654 35.13 -9.35 41.03
CA TYR A 654 34.21 -8.58 40.20
C TYR A 654 34.43 -7.07 40.33
N LEU A 655 34.62 -6.56 41.55
CA LEU A 655 34.86 -5.14 41.82
C LEU A 655 36.23 -4.68 41.30
N GLU A 656 37.29 -5.51 41.43
CA GLU A 656 38.61 -5.29 40.81
C GLU A 656 38.47 -5.18 39.29
N PHE A 657 37.70 -6.06 38.65
CA PHE A 657 37.39 -5.95 37.21
C PHE A 657 36.62 -4.66 36.88
N CYS A 658 35.68 -4.25 37.72
CA CYS A 658 34.91 -3.02 37.53
C CYS A 658 35.75 -1.74 37.65
N VAL A 659 36.83 -1.77 38.43
CA VAL A 659 37.77 -0.66 38.57
C VAL A 659 38.83 -0.70 37.48
N GLU A 660 39.50 -1.83 37.26
CA GLU A 660 40.67 -1.92 36.36
C GLU A 660 40.29 -1.92 34.88
N LYS A 661 39.19 -2.60 34.49
CA LYS A 661 38.81 -2.77 33.08
C LYS A 661 37.62 -1.93 32.64
N LEU A 662 36.70 -1.61 33.55
CA LEU A 662 35.52 -0.78 33.23
C LEU A 662 35.72 0.71 33.57
N LEU A 663 36.80 1.07 34.30
CA LEU A 663 37.10 2.44 34.71
C LEU A 663 35.88 3.17 35.31
N ASN A 664 35.07 2.46 36.10
CA ASN A 664 33.89 3.07 36.71
C ASN A 664 34.33 4.15 37.70
N THR A 665 33.61 5.28 37.69
CA THR A 665 33.91 6.46 38.50
C THR A 665 32.98 6.60 39.72
N GLU A 666 32.11 5.61 39.95
CA GLU A 666 31.05 5.72 40.95
C GLU A 666 31.55 5.50 42.39
N HIS A 667 31.34 6.52 43.23
CA HIS A 667 31.70 6.49 44.65
C HIS A 667 31.21 5.28 45.44
N ALA A 668 30.02 4.75 45.14
CA ALA A 668 29.46 3.63 45.90
C ALA A 668 30.23 2.31 45.70
N ILE A 669 30.73 2.07 44.49
CA ILE A 669 31.51 0.87 44.15
C ILE A 669 32.87 0.93 44.84
N HIS A 670 33.52 2.09 44.76
CA HIS A 670 34.82 2.31 45.40
C HIS A 670 34.69 2.26 46.93
N ASN A 671 33.61 2.80 47.50
CA ASN A 671 33.32 2.71 48.94
C ASN A 671 33.06 1.26 49.38
N LEU A 672 32.33 0.46 48.59
CA LEU A 672 32.13 -0.97 48.87
C LEU A 672 33.45 -1.73 48.79
N LEU A 673 34.28 -1.45 47.77
CA LEU A 673 35.59 -2.06 47.62
C LEU A 673 36.52 -1.72 48.80
N ILE A 674 36.57 -0.45 49.23
CA ILE A 674 37.30 -0.02 50.43
C ILE A 674 36.76 -0.73 51.67
N SER A 675 35.44 -0.91 51.78
CA SER A 675 34.84 -1.63 52.91
C SER A 675 35.24 -3.11 52.96
N LEU A 676 35.36 -3.75 51.80
CA LEU A 676 35.78 -5.14 51.70
C LEU A 676 37.30 -5.28 51.87
N TYR A 677 38.10 -4.32 51.40
CA TYR A 677 39.55 -4.32 51.63
C TYR A 677 39.93 -4.01 53.08
N ALA A 678 39.25 -3.07 53.74
CA ALA A 678 39.49 -2.78 55.15
C ALA A 678 39.16 -3.98 56.07
N LYS A 679 38.20 -4.83 55.66
CA LYS A 679 37.86 -6.07 56.37
C LYS A 679 38.79 -7.24 56.06
N ASN A 680 39.13 -7.46 54.79
CA ASN A 680 39.78 -8.70 54.35
C ASN A 680 41.29 -8.56 54.03
N ASN A 681 41.80 -7.39 53.59
CA ASN A 681 43.20 -7.24 53.13
C ASN A 681 43.73 -5.79 53.20
N SER A 682 44.50 -5.48 54.26
CA SER A 682 45.13 -4.16 54.49
C SER A 682 46.17 -3.76 53.42
N GLU A 683 46.95 -4.70 52.89
CA GLU A 683 48.01 -4.38 51.90
C GLU A 683 47.45 -4.01 50.51
N LYS A 684 46.35 -4.63 50.09
CA LYS A 684 45.68 -4.27 48.83
C LYS A 684 45.03 -2.89 48.91
N LEU A 685 44.57 -2.48 50.09
CA LEU A 685 44.03 -1.14 50.32
C LEU A 685 45.09 -0.06 50.08
N MET A 686 46.32 -0.23 50.58
CA MET A 686 47.40 0.73 50.36
C MET A 686 47.73 0.89 48.88
N LYS A 687 47.90 -0.22 48.15
CA LYS A 687 48.11 -0.19 46.69
C LYS A 687 46.97 0.49 45.96
N TYR A 688 45.74 0.28 46.41
CA TYR A 688 44.56 0.92 45.84
C TYR A 688 44.55 2.44 46.08
N LEU A 689 44.82 2.88 47.32
CA LEU A 689 44.91 4.30 47.67
C LEU A 689 46.03 5.02 46.91
N ASP A 690 47.18 4.38 46.74
CA ASP A 690 48.30 4.93 45.96
C ASP A 690 47.98 5.03 44.46
N SER A 691 47.21 4.08 43.92
CA SER A 691 46.85 4.06 42.50
C SER A 691 45.78 5.08 42.09
N GLN A 692 44.97 5.57 43.04
CA GLN A 692 43.85 6.50 42.76
C GLN A 692 44.26 7.99 42.82
N GLY A 693 45.51 8.30 43.18
CA GLY A 693 46.06 9.67 43.15
C GLY A 693 45.72 10.54 44.37
N GLN A 694 46.35 11.72 44.45
CA GLN A 694 46.31 12.64 45.61
C GLN A 694 45.28 13.78 45.50
N ASP A 695 44.61 13.94 44.34
CA ASP A 695 43.67 15.04 44.11
C ASP A 695 42.23 14.67 44.51
N LEU A 696 41.62 15.47 45.40
CA LEU A 696 40.22 15.35 45.86
C LEU A 696 39.19 15.19 44.73
N THR A 697 39.48 15.75 43.55
CA THR A 697 38.59 15.74 42.39
C THR A 697 38.79 14.52 41.47
N MET A 698 39.94 13.85 41.55
CA MET A 698 40.22 12.62 40.79
C MET A 698 39.91 11.36 41.60
N VAL A 699 39.79 11.48 42.91
CA VAL A 699 39.47 10.36 43.79
C VAL A 699 37.99 9.99 43.67
N HIS A 700 37.75 8.79 43.15
CA HIS A 700 36.41 8.26 42.95
C HIS A 700 35.80 7.61 44.19
N TYR A 701 36.35 7.77 45.40
CA TYR A 701 35.74 7.30 46.65
C TYR A 701 35.43 8.44 47.62
N ASN A 702 34.52 8.21 48.57
CA ASN A 702 34.23 9.19 49.60
C ASN A 702 35.32 9.13 50.69
N VAL A 703 36.19 10.14 50.70
CA VAL A 703 37.36 10.22 51.58
C VAL A 703 36.96 10.30 53.06
N HIS A 704 35.84 10.95 53.42
CA HIS A 704 35.33 10.98 54.80
C HIS A 704 34.84 9.60 55.27
N PHE A 705 34.15 8.86 54.41
CA PHE A 705 33.72 7.49 54.69
C PHE A 705 34.91 6.56 54.85
N ALA A 706 35.89 6.65 53.95
CA ALA A 706 37.13 5.89 54.04
C ALA A 706 37.90 6.20 55.33
N LEU A 707 38.02 7.47 55.72
CA LEU A 707 38.71 7.88 56.95
C LEU A 707 38.02 7.32 58.20
N ARG A 708 36.69 7.39 58.27
CA ARG A 708 35.93 6.78 59.37
C ARG A 708 36.18 5.28 59.48
N LEU A 709 36.13 4.58 58.35
CA LEU A 709 36.32 3.14 58.30
C LEU A 709 37.77 2.75 58.68
N CYS A 710 38.77 3.47 58.16
CA CYS A 710 40.17 3.27 58.51
C CYS A 710 40.44 3.58 60.00
N GLN A 711 39.73 4.53 60.60
CA GLN A 711 39.83 4.83 62.03
C GLN A 711 39.17 3.74 62.89
N GLU A 712 38.01 3.22 62.48
CA GLU A 712 37.34 2.08 63.13
C GLU A 712 38.24 0.81 63.11
N HIS A 713 38.96 0.59 62.00
CA HIS A 713 39.89 -0.54 61.83
C HIS A 713 41.36 -0.24 62.24
N LYS A 714 41.65 0.93 62.84
CA LYS A 714 42.99 1.36 63.31
C LYS A 714 44.11 1.37 62.25
N LEU A 715 43.80 1.68 60.99
CA LEU A 715 44.78 1.78 59.91
C LEU A 715 45.42 3.18 59.86
N THR A 716 46.45 3.43 60.68
CA THR A 716 47.03 4.77 60.91
C THR A 716 47.70 5.39 59.67
N GLN A 717 48.40 4.60 58.86
CA GLN A 717 49.06 5.10 57.63
C GLN A 717 48.06 5.57 56.56
N ALA A 718 47.01 4.77 56.32
CA ALA A 718 45.92 5.16 55.42
C ALA A 718 45.17 6.38 55.95
N CYS A 719 45.00 6.51 57.28
CA CYS A 719 44.39 7.70 57.89
C CYS A 719 45.22 8.97 57.64
N VAL A 720 46.55 8.91 57.71
CA VAL A 720 47.42 10.07 57.42
C VAL A 720 47.28 10.50 55.95
N GLN A 721 47.33 9.56 55.01
CA GLN A 721 47.18 9.83 53.58
C GLN A 721 45.79 10.39 53.24
N LEU A 722 44.72 9.82 53.79
CA LEU A 722 43.34 10.31 53.60
C LEU A 722 43.11 11.68 54.24
N SER A 723 43.70 11.95 55.42
CA SER A 723 43.60 13.25 56.11
C SER A 723 44.36 14.34 55.35
N ALA A 724 45.52 14.00 54.77
CA ALA A 724 46.27 14.89 53.89
C ALA A 724 45.47 15.20 52.61
N MET A 725 44.82 14.19 52.00
CA MET A 725 43.94 14.41 50.84
C MET A 725 42.76 15.34 51.17
N LEU A 726 42.16 15.26 52.36
CA LEU A 726 41.05 16.14 52.77
C LEU A 726 41.45 17.61 53.02
N GLY A 727 42.73 17.95 52.91
CA GLY A 727 43.23 19.29 53.24
C GLY A 727 43.23 19.58 54.75
N LEU A 728 43.01 18.56 55.59
CA LEU A 728 43.08 18.65 57.05
C LEU A 728 44.53 18.49 57.52
N TRP A 729 45.40 19.37 57.01
CA TRP A 729 46.85 19.29 57.18
C TRP A 729 47.29 19.31 58.64
N GLU A 730 46.58 20.02 59.52
CA GLU A 730 46.89 20.03 60.95
C GLU A 730 46.73 18.65 61.58
N SER A 731 45.58 18.00 61.38
CA SER A 731 45.36 16.63 61.87
C SER A 731 46.25 15.60 61.17
N ALA A 732 46.56 15.80 59.89
CA ALA A 732 47.44 14.93 59.14
C ALA A 732 48.89 15.02 59.66
N VAL A 733 49.37 16.22 59.98
CA VAL A 733 50.68 16.45 60.58
C VAL A 733 50.71 15.94 62.02
N ASP A 734 49.68 16.16 62.83
CA ASP A 734 49.60 15.61 64.18
C ASP A 734 49.65 14.08 64.17
N LEU A 735 48.90 13.43 63.27
CA LEU A 735 48.94 11.97 63.09
C LEU A 735 50.26 11.49 62.47
N ALA A 736 50.88 12.25 61.55
CA ALA A 736 52.16 11.91 60.95
C ALA A 736 53.32 12.05 61.94
N LEU A 737 53.29 13.05 62.84
CA LEU A 737 54.28 13.24 63.90
C LEU A 737 54.33 12.05 64.87
N THR A 738 53.24 11.30 65.02
CA THR A 738 53.25 10.04 65.80
C THR A 738 53.95 8.87 65.11
N ILE A 739 54.25 8.98 63.80
CA ILE A 739 54.80 7.89 62.97
C ILE A 739 56.20 8.23 62.42
N ASP A 740 56.36 9.36 61.72
CA ASP A 740 57.64 9.78 61.12
C ASP A 740 57.70 11.31 60.83
N ILE A 741 58.77 11.96 61.28
CA ILE A 741 59.08 13.39 61.07
C ILE A 741 59.28 13.68 59.57
N ASN A 742 59.76 12.72 58.79
CA ASN A 742 60.01 12.92 57.35
C ASN A 742 58.71 12.96 56.53
N LEU A 743 57.71 12.16 56.89
CA LEU A 743 56.36 12.24 56.29
C LEU A 743 55.71 13.58 56.63
N ALA A 744 55.86 14.06 57.88
CA ALA A 744 55.38 15.39 58.27
C ALA A 744 56.05 16.52 57.47
N LYS A 745 57.36 16.43 57.21
CA LYS A 745 58.09 17.38 56.33
C LYS A 745 57.58 17.35 54.88
N GLN A 746 57.29 16.16 54.35
CA GLN A 746 56.74 16.01 53.01
C GLN A 746 55.35 16.66 52.92
N TYR A 747 54.44 16.37 53.84
CA TYR A 747 53.10 16.97 53.83
C TYR A 747 53.14 18.49 54.04
N ALA A 748 54.04 19.02 54.88
CA ALA A 748 54.23 20.46 55.09
C ALA A 748 54.78 21.20 53.86
N ASN A 749 55.48 20.50 52.96
CA ASN A 749 55.94 21.05 51.67
C ASN A 749 54.91 20.87 50.54
N THR A 750 53.98 19.94 50.69
CA THR A 750 52.96 19.63 49.67
C THR A 750 51.78 20.63 49.71
N VAL A 751 51.65 21.42 50.77
CA VAL A 751 50.64 22.50 50.88
C VAL A 751 50.86 23.52 49.75
N GLN A 752 49.81 23.75 48.95
CA GLN A 752 49.82 24.59 47.76
C GLN A 752 50.34 26.02 48.04
N GLN A 753 51.04 26.59 47.05
CA GLN A 753 51.72 27.89 47.11
C GLN A 753 50.85 29.09 47.52
N HIS A 754 49.51 28.95 47.50
CA HIS A 754 48.57 30.03 47.83
C HIS A 754 48.31 30.22 49.33
N ASP A 755 48.55 29.20 50.16
CA ASP A 755 48.30 29.26 51.61
C ASP A 755 49.62 29.40 52.40
N THR A 756 50.31 30.51 52.14
CA THR A 756 51.57 30.86 52.82
C THR A 756 51.41 30.96 54.33
N GLU A 757 50.24 31.40 54.83
CA GLU A 757 49.93 31.49 56.25
C GLU A 757 49.75 30.11 56.91
N LEU A 758 49.07 29.17 56.24
CA LEU A 758 48.83 27.83 56.77
C LEU A 758 50.11 27.00 56.74
N ARG A 759 50.90 27.13 55.66
CA ARG A 759 52.26 26.58 55.60
C ARG A 759 53.13 27.16 56.71
N LYS A 760 53.10 28.48 56.94
CA LYS A 760 53.83 29.12 58.04
C LYS A 760 53.38 28.57 59.41
N LYS A 761 52.07 28.36 59.65
CA LYS A 761 51.55 27.76 60.89
C LYS A 761 51.97 26.31 61.08
N LEU A 762 51.94 25.48 60.03
CA LEU A 762 52.37 24.09 60.09
C LEU A 762 53.88 23.98 60.31
N TRP A 763 54.67 24.80 59.61
CA TRP A 763 56.11 24.90 59.82
C TRP A 763 56.45 25.46 61.21
N LEU A 764 55.65 26.38 61.76
CA LEU A 764 55.78 26.82 63.14
C LEU A 764 55.40 25.72 64.14
N LYS A 765 54.37 24.89 63.89
CA LYS A 765 54.04 23.74 64.75
C LYS A 765 55.11 22.65 64.69
N ILE A 766 55.63 22.37 63.50
CA ILE A 766 56.75 21.44 63.30
C ILE A 766 58.02 22.00 63.94
N ALA A 767 58.32 23.30 63.77
CA ALA A 767 59.45 23.98 64.42
C ALA A 767 59.28 24.00 65.94
N GLN A 768 58.08 24.26 66.45
CA GLN A 768 57.76 24.22 67.88
C GLN A 768 58.06 22.82 68.43
N HIS A 769 57.63 21.76 67.73
CA HIS A 769 57.92 20.39 68.14
C HIS A 769 59.43 20.06 68.05
N VAL A 770 60.10 20.44 66.96
CA VAL A 770 61.54 20.21 66.75
C VAL A 770 62.44 20.99 67.72
N VAL A 771 62.08 22.25 68.03
CA VAL A 771 62.79 23.11 68.99
C VAL A 771 62.50 22.66 70.42
N SER A 772 61.24 22.33 70.76
CA SER A 772 60.88 21.84 72.10
C SER A 772 61.46 20.47 72.46
N GLU A 773 61.69 19.59 71.48
CA GLU A 773 62.25 18.27 71.74
C GLU A 773 63.80 18.22 71.67
N LYS A 774 64.49 19.15 70.97
CA LYS A 774 65.92 18.95 70.62
C LYS A 774 66.89 20.16 70.66
N ASP A 775 66.51 21.39 71.02
CA ASP A 775 67.42 22.52 71.40
C ASP A 775 68.72 22.74 70.56
N ASN A 776 68.75 22.40 69.26
CA ASN A 776 69.93 22.52 68.39
C ASN A 776 69.75 23.61 67.31
N ILE A 777 70.51 24.71 67.43
CA ILE A 777 70.45 25.90 66.57
C ILE A 777 70.88 25.60 65.11
N GLU A 778 71.80 24.65 64.90
CA GLU A 778 72.31 24.30 63.57
C GLU A 778 71.26 23.55 62.72
N MET A 779 70.55 22.57 63.31
CA MET A 779 69.44 21.91 62.61
C MET A 779 68.26 22.86 62.37
N ALA A 780 68.07 23.86 63.24
CA ALA A 780 67.08 24.91 63.04
C ALA A 780 67.48 25.87 61.89
N MET A 781 68.79 26.11 61.69
CA MET A 781 69.31 26.91 60.57
C MET A 781 69.23 26.14 59.24
N GLU A 782 69.53 24.83 59.24
CA GLU A 782 69.25 23.97 58.09
C GLU A 782 67.74 23.94 57.79
N PHE A 783 66.89 23.87 58.81
CA PHE A 783 65.43 23.90 58.66
C PHE A 783 64.90 25.24 58.11
N LEU A 784 65.57 26.37 58.43
CA LEU A 784 65.34 27.70 57.86
C LEU A 784 65.78 27.79 56.39
N ASP A 785 66.93 27.21 56.04
CA ASP A 785 67.42 27.18 54.65
C ASP A 785 66.50 26.36 53.72
N HIS A 786 65.73 25.41 54.27
CA HIS A 786 64.71 24.66 53.53
C HIS A 786 63.35 25.40 53.43
N CYS A 787 63.24 26.63 53.95
CA CYS A 787 62.00 27.41 54.02
C CYS A 787 62.15 28.85 53.52
N ASP A 788 61.56 29.15 52.36
CA ASP A 788 61.53 30.51 51.80
C ASP A 788 60.55 31.48 52.51
N LEU A 789 59.65 30.95 53.36
CA LEU A 789 58.49 31.69 53.89
C LEU A 789 58.67 32.20 55.33
N LEU A 790 59.61 31.65 56.08
CA LEU A 790 59.88 32.06 57.46
C LEU A 790 60.95 33.14 57.46
N ARG A 791 60.62 34.31 58.01
CA ARG A 791 61.64 35.33 58.25
C ARG A 791 62.33 35.03 59.57
N ILE A 792 63.56 35.49 59.69
CA ILE A 792 64.32 35.42 60.95
C ILE A 792 63.54 36.06 62.11
N GLU A 793 62.74 37.09 61.82
CA GLU A 793 61.85 37.77 62.77
C GLU A 793 60.84 36.83 63.46
N ASP A 794 60.39 35.78 62.78
CA ASP A 794 59.32 34.89 63.26
C ASP A 794 59.83 33.79 64.20
N ILE A 795 61.12 33.43 64.12
CA ILE A 795 61.73 32.36 64.92
C ILE A 795 62.49 32.94 66.13
N LEU A 796 62.93 34.20 66.04
CA LEU A 796 63.60 34.93 67.12
C LEU A 796 62.91 34.85 68.50
N PRO A 797 61.57 34.94 68.62
CA PRO A 797 60.89 34.85 69.93
C PRO A 797 60.99 33.49 70.63
N PHE A 798 61.34 32.42 69.90
CA PHE A 798 61.42 31.05 70.43
C PHE A 798 62.83 30.67 70.90
N PHE A 799 63.83 31.53 70.68
CA PHE A 799 65.18 31.36 71.20
C PHE A 799 65.35 32.10 72.53
N SER A 800 66.23 31.60 73.41
CA SER A 800 66.59 32.30 74.64
C SER A 800 67.45 33.54 74.32
N ASP A 801 67.35 34.59 75.15
CA ASP A 801 67.90 35.95 74.94
C ASP A 801 69.43 36.06 74.71
N PHE A 802 70.17 34.95 74.71
CA PHE A 802 71.62 34.91 74.54
C PHE A 802 72.04 34.06 73.33
N VAL A 803 71.83 34.60 72.12
CA VAL A 803 72.45 34.06 70.88
C VAL A 803 73.16 35.19 70.13
N THR A 804 74.44 34.97 69.82
CA THR A 804 75.36 35.94 69.21
C THR A 804 74.92 36.37 67.80
N ILE A 805 74.76 37.69 67.62
CA ILE A 805 74.27 38.37 66.39
C ILE A 805 75.10 38.03 65.12
N ASP A 806 76.32 37.50 65.27
CA ASP A 806 77.19 37.15 64.14
C ASP A 806 76.57 36.10 63.20
N HIS A 807 75.72 35.21 63.71
CA HIS A 807 75.07 34.18 62.88
C HIS A 807 73.96 34.74 61.97
N PHE A 808 73.44 35.96 62.22
CA PHE A 808 72.32 36.54 61.47
C PHE A 808 72.71 37.62 60.43
N ARG A 809 73.97 38.07 60.43
CA ARG A 809 74.44 39.21 59.61
C ARG A 809 74.21 39.03 58.10
N ASN A 810 74.47 37.85 57.57
CA ASN A 810 74.41 37.61 56.12
C ASN A 810 72.98 37.65 55.58
N ALA A 811 72.01 37.17 56.37
CA ALA A 811 70.62 37.14 55.96
C ALA A 811 69.99 38.55 55.91
N ILE A 812 70.36 39.43 56.85
CA ILE A 812 69.88 40.82 56.88
C ILE A 812 70.31 41.60 55.63
N CYS A 813 71.56 41.40 55.17
CA CYS A 813 72.08 42.06 53.97
C CYS A 813 71.37 41.63 52.68
N LYS A 814 70.83 40.41 52.62
CA LYS A 814 70.12 39.89 51.44
C LYS A 814 68.74 40.54 51.31
N SER A 815 67.98 40.63 52.40
CA SER A 815 66.64 41.22 52.40
C SER A 815 66.64 42.70 52.02
N LEU A 816 67.65 43.48 52.45
CA LEU A 816 67.77 44.90 52.10
C LEU A 816 67.95 45.17 50.59
N LYS A 817 68.60 44.26 49.85
CA LYS A 817 68.79 44.41 48.40
C LYS A 817 67.50 44.15 47.62
N GLU A 818 66.65 43.26 48.13
CA GLU A 818 65.41 42.85 47.48
C GLU A 818 64.36 43.97 47.51
N TYR A 819 64.25 44.69 48.63
CA TYR A 819 63.36 45.85 48.76
C TYR A 819 63.68 46.98 47.75
N ASN A 820 64.95 47.24 47.47
CA ASN A 820 65.35 48.28 46.51
C ASN A 820 64.91 47.94 45.07
N LYS A 821 64.93 46.65 44.70
CA LYS A 821 64.53 46.21 43.37
C LYS A 821 63.02 46.36 43.17
N HIS A 822 62.23 45.99 44.18
CA HIS A 822 60.77 46.07 44.14
C HIS A 822 60.24 47.50 43.90
N ILE A 823 60.94 48.52 44.43
CA ILE A 823 60.55 49.92 44.24
C ILE A 823 60.72 50.37 42.79
N GLN A 824 61.66 49.79 42.05
CA GLN A 824 61.90 50.14 40.67
C GLN A 824 60.83 49.55 39.75
N ASP A 825 60.48 48.28 39.95
CA ASP A 825 59.46 47.59 39.14
C ASP A 825 58.08 48.28 39.24
N LEU A 826 57.70 48.76 40.44
CA LEU A 826 56.45 49.49 40.64
C LEU A 826 56.38 50.84 39.90
N LYS A 827 57.51 51.49 39.64
CA LYS A 827 57.53 52.74 38.85
C LYS A 827 57.24 52.47 37.38
N ASP A 828 57.79 51.38 36.84
CA ASP A 828 57.62 51.00 35.44
C ASP A 828 56.16 50.60 35.16
N GLU A 829 55.51 49.85 36.07
CA GLU A 829 54.08 49.51 35.95
C GLU A 829 53.16 50.75 35.93
N MET A 830 53.51 51.79 36.70
CA MET A 830 52.73 53.04 36.72
C MET A 830 52.78 53.80 35.38
N GLU A 831 53.92 53.79 34.68
CA GLU A 831 54.04 54.45 33.38
C GLU A 831 53.23 53.74 32.30
N GLU A 832 53.25 52.40 32.27
CA GLU A 832 52.54 51.61 31.27
C GLU A 832 51.00 51.78 31.38
N ALA A 833 50.47 51.71 32.61
CA ALA A 833 49.04 51.91 32.85
C ALA A 833 48.56 53.30 32.36
N THR A 834 49.40 54.33 32.54
CA THR A 834 49.08 55.70 32.13
C THR A 834 48.98 55.84 30.60
N GLN A 835 49.89 55.19 29.85
CA GLN A 835 49.86 55.20 28.39
C GLN A 835 48.59 54.52 27.83
N SER A 836 48.17 53.41 28.44
CA SER A 836 46.97 52.68 28.01
C SER A 836 45.69 53.53 28.15
N ALA A 837 45.57 54.28 29.25
CA ALA A 837 44.42 55.13 29.51
C ALA A 837 44.29 56.26 28.48
N ASP A 838 45.41 56.82 27.99
CA ASP A 838 45.40 57.88 26.99
C ASP A 838 45.00 57.39 25.59
N LEU A 839 45.32 56.15 25.22
CA LEU A 839 44.84 55.54 23.98
C LEU A 839 43.31 55.38 23.98
N VAL A 840 42.75 54.91 25.09
CA VAL A 840 41.30 54.76 25.25
C VAL A 840 40.60 56.12 25.16
N ARG A 841 41.15 57.17 25.82
CA ARG A 841 40.61 58.53 25.72
C ARG A 841 40.59 59.06 24.29
N LYS A 842 41.64 58.81 23.50
CA LYS A 842 41.70 59.18 22.08
C LYS A 842 40.60 58.47 21.26
N GLN A 843 40.43 57.16 21.46
CA GLN A 843 39.39 56.40 20.74
C GLN A 843 37.97 56.92 21.05
N ILE A 844 37.68 57.22 22.31
CA ILE A 844 36.38 57.80 22.72
C ILE A 844 36.11 59.13 22.00
N GLN A 845 37.14 59.99 21.87
CA GLN A 845 36.99 61.25 21.11
C GLN A 845 36.72 61.01 19.63
N THR A 846 37.37 60.02 19.00
CA THR A 846 37.11 59.66 17.59
C THR A 846 35.68 59.15 17.38
N PHE A 847 35.13 58.38 18.33
CA PHE A 847 33.75 57.90 18.25
C PHE A 847 32.71 59.01 18.40
N ARG A 848 32.96 60.01 19.26
CA ARG A 848 32.05 61.17 19.42
C ARG A 848 31.91 62.00 18.14
N ASN A 849 32.93 62.02 17.29
CA ASN A 849 32.96 62.85 16.09
C ASN A 849 32.47 62.13 14.81
N ARG A 850 31.94 60.90 14.92
CA ARG A 850 31.35 60.19 13.77
C ARG A 850 29.91 60.65 13.53
N TYR A 851 29.62 61.08 12.30
CA TYR A 851 28.28 61.40 11.81
C TYR A 851 27.96 60.54 10.60
N THR A 852 26.70 60.17 10.42
CA THR A 852 26.21 59.39 9.27
C THR A 852 25.26 60.25 8.44
N PHE A 853 25.46 60.30 7.13
CA PHE A 853 24.57 61.03 6.22
C PHE A 853 23.33 60.18 5.86
N LEU A 854 22.15 60.80 5.93
CA LEU A 854 20.89 60.22 5.48
C LEU A 854 20.47 60.82 4.14
N GLN A 855 20.07 59.98 3.20
CA GLN A 855 19.47 60.41 1.94
C GLN A 855 17.94 60.26 2.01
N VAL A 856 17.22 61.13 1.31
CA VAL A 856 15.73 61.22 1.36
C VAL A 856 15.05 59.92 0.89
N GLY A 857 15.73 59.11 0.07
CA GLY A 857 15.24 57.82 -0.41
C GLY A 857 15.54 56.61 0.49
N ASP A 858 16.18 56.81 1.66
CA ASP A 858 16.52 55.69 2.54
C ASP A 858 15.26 55.01 3.09
N ILE A 859 15.24 53.68 3.01
CA ILE A 859 14.13 52.82 3.42
C ILE A 859 14.43 52.09 4.72
N CYS A 860 13.38 51.78 5.47
CA CYS A 860 13.48 50.90 6.64
C CYS A 860 13.61 49.44 6.19
N GLU A 861 14.61 48.73 6.69
CA GLU A 861 14.91 47.34 6.28
C GLU A 861 13.74 46.36 6.54
N ILE A 862 12.92 46.62 7.58
CA ILE A 862 11.80 45.74 7.96
C ILE A 862 10.54 45.95 7.09
N CYS A 863 10.24 47.18 6.66
CA CYS A 863 8.96 47.48 6.00
C CYS A 863 9.09 48.10 4.60
N GLY A 864 10.29 48.40 4.14
CA GLY A 864 10.55 48.97 2.81
C GLY A 864 10.04 50.39 2.58
N LEU A 865 9.39 51.03 3.57
CA LEU A 865 8.90 52.41 3.48
C LEU A 865 10.01 53.41 3.83
N THR A 866 9.91 54.62 3.28
CA THR A 866 10.86 55.72 3.49
C THR A 866 10.99 56.10 4.97
N LEU A 867 12.22 56.23 5.47
CA LEU A 867 12.52 56.42 6.90
C LEU A 867 11.94 57.72 7.47
N LEU A 868 12.00 58.81 6.72
CA LEU A 868 11.61 60.16 7.18
C LEU A 868 10.12 60.30 7.54
N THR A 869 9.27 59.35 7.14
CA THR A 869 7.84 59.39 7.45
C THR A 869 7.50 59.06 8.90
N ARG A 870 8.40 58.36 9.63
CA ARG A 870 8.18 57.91 11.02
C ARG A 870 9.46 58.05 11.85
N PRO A 871 9.36 58.14 13.19
CA PRO A 871 10.55 58.14 14.05
C PRO A 871 11.38 56.86 13.83
N PHE A 872 12.67 57.03 13.56
CA PHE A 872 13.58 55.96 13.14
C PHE A 872 14.87 55.89 13.99
N TYR A 873 15.50 54.73 13.98
CA TYR A 873 16.81 54.44 14.59
C TYR A 873 17.82 54.12 13.51
N ILE A 874 19.04 54.63 13.69
CA ILE A 874 20.21 54.29 12.88
C ILE A 874 21.28 53.80 13.80
N PHE A 875 21.72 52.57 13.57
CA PHE A 875 22.82 52.00 14.32
C PHE A 875 24.17 52.40 13.68
N PRO A 876 25.27 52.43 14.45
CA PRO A 876 26.61 52.69 13.91
C PRO A 876 27.06 51.70 12.81
N CYS A 877 26.38 50.55 12.68
CA CYS A 877 26.54 49.59 11.59
C CYS A 877 25.75 49.94 10.31
N ASN A 878 25.17 51.14 10.21
CA ASN A 878 24.35 51.67 9.11
C ASN A 878 22.98 51.01 8.88
N HIS A 879 22.54 50.07 9.72
CA HIS A 879 21.17 49.56 9.66
C HIS A 879 20.15 50.59 10.16
N LYS A 880 19.06 50.75 9.40
CA LYS A 880 18.06 51.80 9.59
C LYS A 880 16.68 51.17 9.78
N PHE A 881 15.99 51.56 10.85
CA PHE A 881 14.70 50.97 11.21
C PHE A 881 13.71 52.03 11.68
N HIS A 882 12.41 51.87 11.39
CA HIS A 882 11.39 52.62 12.12
C HIS A 882 11.26 52.10 13.55
N SER A 883 11.02 53.00 14.51
CA SER A 883 10.85 52.67 15.93
C SER A 883 9.72 51.64 16.17
N GLU A 884 8.59 51.77 15.49
CA GLU A 884 7.47 50.82 15.61
C GLU A 884 7.81 49.44 15.03
N CYS A 885 8.49 49.40 13.89
CA CYS A 885 8.91 48.15 13.24
C CYS A 885 9.92 47.40 14.11
N LEU A 886 10.93 48.12 14.63
CA LEU A 886 11.92 47.56 15.52
C LEU A 886 11.29 47.04 16.83
N LEU A 887 10.31 47.78 17.38
CA LEU A 887 9.61 47.39 18.59
C LEU A 887 8.70 46.17 18.40
N LYS A 888 8.10 46.00 17.22
CA LYS A 888 7.28 44.82 16.89
C LYS A 888 8.12 43.54 16.87
N GLU A 889 9.30 43.59 16.24
CA GLU A 889 10.20 42.44 16.12
C GLU A 889 10.95 42.14 17.43
N LEU A 890 11.34 43.17 18.20
CA LEU A 890 12.01 42.95 19.48
C LEU A 890 11.06 42.42 20.57
N LYS A 891 9.76 42.76 20.51
CA LYS A 891 8.76 42.34 21.50
C LYS A 891 8.75 40.84 21.78
N PRO A 892 8.69 39.91 20.79
CA PRO A 892 8.75 38.48 21.07
C PRO A 892 10.11 38.04 21.63
N MET A 893 11.21 38.71 21.26
CA MET A 893 12.60 38.31 21.58
C MET A 893 13.11 38.77 22.95
N LEU A 894 12.47 39.76 23.58
CA LEU A 894 12.86 40.25 24.91
C LEU A 894 12.48 39.24 26.02
N GLY A 895 13.36 39.06 27.01
CA GLY A 895 13.06 38.25 28.21
C GLY A 895 11.90 38.83 29.06
N PRO A 896 11.23 38.02 29.90
CA PRO A 896 9.99 38.41 30.59
C PRO A 896 10.14 39.65 31.49
N ALA A 897 11.29 39.81 32.16
CA ALA A 897 11.57 40.98 32.99
C ALA A 897 11.72 42.27 32.17
N LYS A 898 12.41 42.21 31.02
CA LYS A 898 12.57 43.36 30.11
C LYS A 898 11.25 43.68 29.39
N LYS A 899 10.46 42.67 29.01
CA LYS A 899 9.10 42.83 28.47
C LYS A 899 8.18 43.56 29.45
N PHE A 900 8.17 43.15 30.71
CA PHE A 900 7.35 43.78 31.74
C PHE A 900 7.79 45.23 31.98
N LYS A 901 9.11 45.48 32.09
CA LYS A 901 9.65 46.83 32.25
C LYS A 901 9.31 47.73 31.05
N LEU A 902 9.40 47.22 29.82
CA LEU A 902 9.05 47.96 28.61
C LEU A 902 7.53 48.24 28.52
N ALA A 903 6.68 47.28 28.90
CA ALA A 903 5.23 47.48 28.94
C ALA A 903 4.82 48.54 29.99
N GLU A 904 5.45 48.52 31.16
CA GLU A 904 5.23 49.52 32.21
C GLU A 904 5.73 50.90 31.78
N LEU A 905 6.92 51.00 31.17
CA LEU A 905 7.43 52.26 30.62
C LEU A 905 6.55 52.81 29.48
N GLN A 906 6.00 51.94 28.61
CA GLN A 906 5.02 52.35 27.59
C GLN A 906 3.70 52.83 28.20
N ARG A 907 3.26 52.22 29.31
CA ARG A 907 2.07 52.67 30.06
C ARG A 907 2.32 54.04 30.68
N GLN A 908 3.48 54.23 31.31
CA GLN A 908 3.90 55.51 31.89
C GLN A 908 4.03 56.59 30.80
N GLN A 909 4.59 56.26 29.64
CA GLN A 909 4.68 57.20 28.52
C GLN A 909 3.30 57.63 27.99
N LYS A 910 2.31 56.72 27.94
CA LYS A 910 0.92 57.06 27.55
C LYS A 910 0.19 57.91 28.58
N ILE A 911 0.40 57.65 29.88
CA ILE A 911 -0.19 58.44 30.98
C ILE A 911 0.41 59.85 30.96
N LEU A 912 1.73 59.96 30.81
CA LEU A 912 2.45 61.24 30.70
C LEU A 912 2.18 61.99 29.39
N SER A 913 1.69 61.33 28.33
CA SER A 913 1.30 62.00 27.09
C SER A 913 -0.14 62.53 27.09
N THR A 914 -1.02 62.01 27.95
CA THR A 914 -2.41 62.49 28.11
C THR A 914 -2.54 63.63 29.12
N GLN A 915 -1.61 63.75 30.07
CA GLN A 915 -1.49 64.91 30.96
C GLN A 915 -0.74 66.05 30.25
N THR A 916 -1.44 66.79 29.40
CA THR A 916 -0.95 68.06 28.84
C THR A 916 -1.54 69.21 29.64
N ASN A 917 -0.76 69.67 30.62
CA ASN A 917 -0.71 71.02 31.21
C ASN A 917 -0.45 70.94 32.71
N THR A 918 0.49 71.79 33.16
CA THR A 918 0.94 72.05 34.54
C THR A 918 1.84 70.99 35.18
N ASP A 919 3.16 71.17 35.03
CA ASP A 919 4.10 71.41 36.14
C ASP A 919 5.54 71.36 35.57
N SER A 920 6.11 72.52 35.22
CA SER A 920 6.95 73.33 36.09
C SER A 920 8.19 72.60 36.61
N VAL A 921 9.29 72.87 35.91
CA VAL A 921 10.69 72.95 36.35
C VAL A 921 10.96 72.68 37.84
N SER A 922 12.03 71.91 38.07
CA SER A 922 12.86 71.68 39.28
C SER A 922 12.53 70.39 40.05
N THR A 923 13.47 69.48 40.36
CA THR A 923 14.85 69.67 40.82
C THR A 923 15.74 68.43 40.53
N SER A 924 16.62 68.51 39.53
CA SER A 924 17.96 67.89 39.50
C SER A 924 18.64 68.29 38.17
N SER A 925 19.94 68.48 38.18
CA SER A 925 20.77 69.21 37.21
C SER A 925 20.95 68.58 35.82
N SER A 926 19.86 68.15 35.18
CA SER A 926 19.74 67.80 33.78
C SER A 926 18.29 68.14 33.40
N GLY A 927 18.05 69.23 32.65
CA GLY A 927 16.70 69.74 32.29
C GLY A 927 15.91 68.82 31.33
N ILE A 928 15.85 67.54 31.65
CA ILE A 928 15.21 66.47 30.90
C ILE A 928 13.85 66.26 31.56
N SER A 929 12.76 66.45 30.82
CA SER A 929 11.42 66.20 31.36
C SER A 929 11.31 64.73 31.77
N ALA A 930 10.47 64.40 32.77
CA ALA A 930 10.25 62.99 33.14
C ALA A 930 9.82 62.13 31.92
N ARG A 931 9.17 62.75 30.94
CA ARG A 931 8.83 62.13 29.66
C ARG A 931 10.05 61.78 28.80
N ASP A 932 11.09 62.61 28.82
CA ASP A 932 12.33 62.38 28.08
C ASP A 932 13.26 61.38 28.78
N VAL A 933 13.22 61.29 30.11
CA VAL A 933 13.87 60.19 30.86
C VAL A 933 13.23 58.85 30.53
N VAL A 934 11.90 58.78 30.56
CA VAL A 934 11.15 57.56 30.19
C VAL A 934 11.38 57.20 28.73
N LYS A 935 11.49 58.17 27.81
CA LYS A 935 11.91 57.91 26.43
C LYS A 935 13.33 57.38 26.36
N GLY A 936 14.30 58.01 27.03
CA GLY A 936 15.69 57.56 27.06
C GLY A 936 15.85 56.14 27.60
N ASP A 937 15.06 55.76 28.60
CA ASP A 937 15.06 54.38 29.14
C ASP A 937 14.44 53.37 28.18
N ILE A 938 13.38 53.76 27.45
CA ILE A 938 12.82 52.96 26.36
C ILE A 938 13.86 52.79 25.25
N ASP A 939 14.55 53.87 24.87
CA ASP A 939 15.55 53.89 23.81
C ASP A 939 16.80 53.08 24.21
N ASN A 940 17.23 53.12 25.48
CA ASN A 940 18.32 52.28 25.99
C ASN A 940 18.01 50.78 25.90
N ILE A 941 16.74 50.38 26.04
CA ILE A 941 16.33 48.98 25.91
C ILE A 941 16.21 48.58 24.43
N ILE A 942 15.70 49.47 23.58
CA ILE A 942 15.46 49.19 22.15
C ILE A 942 16.74 49.27 21.33
N ALA A 943 17.62 50.23 21.63
CA ALA A 943 18.83 50.54 20.87
C ALA A 943 20.10 49.98 21.51
N SER A 944 20.01 49.07 22.48
CA SER A 944 21.20 48.45 23.10
C SER A 944 22.02 47.64 22.10
N GLU A 945 21.34 46.96 21.16
CA GLU A 945 21.97 46.12 20.15
C GLU A 945 21.22 46.24 18.82
N CYS A 946 21.96 46.17 17.71
CA CYS A 946 21.35 46.08 16.38
C CYS A 946 20.80 44.67 16.15
N LEU A 947 19.55 44.55 15.67
CA LEU A 947 18.88 43.26 15.45
C LEU A 947 19.72 42.27 14.61
N TYR A 948 20.35 42.75 13.53
CA TYR A 948 21.11 41.88 12.61
C TYR A 948 22.59 41.65 12.97
N CYS A 949 23.19 42.53 13.79
CA CYS A 949 24.63 42.45 14.11
C CYS A 949 24.92 42.12 15.57
N GLY A 950 23.89 42.11 16.42
CA GLY A 950 24.00 41.84 17.85
C GLY A 950 23.91 40.35 18.18
N GLU A 951 24.09 40.02 19.46
CA GLU A 951 24.00 38.66 19.97
C GLU A 951 22.61 38.05 19.79
N ASN A 952 21.58 38.90 19.70
CA ASN A 952 20.20 38.46 19.48
C ASN A 952 20.02 37.66 18.17
N MET A 953 20.77 37.96 17.10
CA MET A 953 20.69 37.16 15.86
C MET A 953 21.30 35.77 16.07
N ILE A 954 22.44 35.69 16.77
CA ILE A 954 23.12 34.42 17.06
C ILE A 954 22.20 33.48 17.84
N ARG A 955 21.44 34.02 18.81
CA ARG A 955 20.50 33.24 19.62
C ARG A 955 19.29 32.71 18.83
N ASN A 956 18.97 33.30 17.68
CA ASN A 956 17.80 32.94 16.88
C ASN A 956 18.11 31.97 15.73
N ILE A 957 19.37 31.54 15.57
CA ILE A 957 19.75 30.55 14.54
C ILE A 957 19.08 29.19 14.80
N ASP A 958 18.80 28.86 16.06
CA ASP A 958 18.22 27.56 16.45
C ASP A 958 16.68 27.53 16.42
N LEU A 959 16.01 28.64 16.06
CA LEU A 959 14.55 28.71 15.97
C LEU A 959 14.07 28.34 14.55
N PRO A 960 13.10 27.42 14.39
CA PRO A 960 12.57 27.06 13.09
C PRO A 960 11.85 28.25 12.43
N PHE A 961 12.05 28.44 11.13
CA PHE A 961 11.48 29.57 10.35
C PHE A 961 9.94 29.63 10.33
N VAL A 962 9.27 28.53 10.67
CA VAL A 962 7.81 28.46 10.79
C VAL A 962 7.50 27.81 12.14
N ASP A 963 6.74 28.51 12.98
CA ASP A 963 6.24 27.95 14.24
C ASP A 963 5.28 26.79 13.95
N GLU A 964 5.33 25.72 14.74
CA GLU A 964 4.50 24.50 14.55
C GLU A 964 2.99 24.79 14.44
N LYS A 965 2.53 25.91 15.02
CA LYS A 965 1.11 26.33 14.99
C LYS A 965 0.72 27.07 13.70
N GLU A 966 1.67 27.63 12.98
CA GLU A 966 1.45 28.31 11.69
C GLU A 966 1.78 27.40 10.50
N TYR A 967 2.52 26.31 10.73
CA TYR A 967 2.84 25.32 9.70
C TYR A 967 1.60 24.79 8.96
N ASP A 968 0.54 24.41 9.69
CA ASP A 968 -0.71 23.92 9.10
C ASP A 968 -1.48 25.00 8.31
N LYS A 969 -1.31 26.27 8.66
CA LYS A 969 -1.91 27.39 7.92
C LYS A 969 -1.13 27.71 6.65
N VAL A 970 0.20 27.77 6.75
CA VAL A 970 1.08 28.05 5.61
C VAL A 970 1.02 26.91 4.59
N MET A 971 0.97 25.65 5.03
CA MET A 971 0.76 24.51 4.13
C MET A 971 -0.57 24.59 3.38
N LYS A 972 -1.64 25.10 4.02
CA LYS A 972 -2.95 25.32 3.36
C LYS A 972 -3.01 26.53 2.44
N GLU A 973 -2.11 27.50 2.60
CA GLU A 973 -1.97 28.61 1.64
C GLU A 973 -1.05 28.25 0.47
N TRP A 974 -0.24 27.19 0.62
CA TRP A 974 0.66 26.69 -0.41
C TRP A 974 0.03 25.58 -1.28
N GLU A 975 -0.97 24.85 -0.77
CA GLU A 975 -1.96 24.10 -1.58
C GLU A 975 -2.95 25.03 -2.29
#